data_AF-A0A523ZFW6-F1
#
_entry.id   AF-A0A523ZFW6-F1
#
_cell.length_a   1.000
_cell.length_b   1.000
_cell.length_c   1.000
_cell.angle_alpha   90.00
_cell.angle_beta   90.00
_cell.angle_gamma   90.00
#
_symmetry.space_group_name_H-M   'P 1'
#
loop_
_entity.id
_entity.type
_entity.pdbx_description
1 polymer ?
#
loop_
_entity_poly.entity_id
_entity_poly.type
_entity_poly.pdbx_seq_one_letter_code
_entity_poly.pdbx_strand_id
1 'polypeptide(L)'
;MAGQADRAYPSQYETEVLLKDGSRMMLRPIRSEDTDSWLAFVSRLSRRTKYLRFHSLPKLTMEEAIRFCTVDYTNTFAFVAEVLGDQRQDIVAIGRYYRLPIKHSAEVALVIEDAYQGKGIGTKLMEWLTNVARENGITTFEADVLAENEEMMTVFRDYGFHITSELQEGVYHVTLPIGRTKKVLKREEERERISTVVSLRSLLYPKSVAVIGASTKPGSIGQLLFKCIMENGFSGILYPVNPNAQAVLSVKAYPSILEVPGNVDLAVIVVPAPLVTRVADECGRKGVHAIVVISDGFKERGPEGAHRERELRDITLGHGMRLVGPNCMGIINTDTAINLNASFSPVYPPPGNVAFLSQSGGLGLAILDYANNLNMGISTFLSVGNRADISANDLLQYWEQDPATKVILLYLESFGNPRKFARIARRVSATKPIVAVKSGTSPAGSRAASSHTGALATSEIATDALFRQAGMIRVNTLEELFDVATMLSNQPLPKGRRIVIVTNGGGPGILAADACENHGLVLPEFSPEMRKEISAISKRDIGIHNPLDLTGGATEEEYEGVLKLLARDKDTDAVIIIFVPPVVVPPKAMEDSIRRVAPLFMRQRKPLLACFMGQKGFKAKLDFREKFVPSYPFPEDAVSALARAVEYSEWLRRPKGTIPKIRGIKRERARNIIEKAMIRSAQRPLWLSAQEIADLLSCYGVRFAETIMSKTAAEAAAAGSRVGFPVAVKLASPSITHKTDVGGVKLNLTSESEVERAFNDIKAKLAEINREDEMEGVTVQRMVTGGTEAIVGMTEDPSFGPLIMFGLGGIYAELMKDVAVRLHPLTDSDAKELVSSIKMRKLFEGFRGSPPADTAAIEDLLLRLSAMIEDTPQIAELDFNPVKVMPRGEGYWVVDARIMVK
;
A
#
# COMPACT_ATOMS: atom_id res chain seq x y z
N MET A 1 -2.30 37.95 36.81
CA MET A 1 -2.60 36.51 36.94
C MET A 1 -4.08 36.30 36.68
N ALA A 2 -4.43 35.90 35.47
CA ALA A 2 -5.73 35.36 35.08
C ALA A 2 -5.59 34.85 33.63
N GLY A 3 -5.77 33.54 33.42
CA GLY A 3 -5.82 32.95 32.07
C GLY A 3 -4.69 31.99 31.71
N GLN A 4 -4.45 30.95 32.52
CA GLN A 4 -3.93 29.68 31.99
C GLN A 4 -5.04 28.66 32.18
N ALA A 5 -5.77 28.39 31.10
CA ALA A 5 -6.63 27.22 31.03
C ALA A 5 -5.71 25.99 31.03
N ASP A 6 -5.85 25.12 32.03
CA ASP A 6 -5.27 23.77 32.04
C ASP A 6 -5.73 23.06 30.76
N ARG A 7 -4.84 22.96 29.78
CA ARG A 7 -5.03 22.06 28.64
C ARG A 7 -4.71 20.64 29.11
N ALA A 8 -5.55 19.69 28.71
CA ALA A 8 -5.42 18.29 29.09
C ALA A 8 -4.02 17.74 28.76
N TYR A 9 -3.42 17.06 29.73
CA TYR A 9 -2.14 16.39 29.59
C TYR A 9 -2.15 15.41 28.40
N PRO A 10 -1.17 15.47 27.48
CA PRO A 10 -1.20 14.69 26.25
C PRO A 10 -0.64 13.28 26.45
N SER A 11 -1.41 12.43 27.15
CA SER A 11 -1.04 11.06 27.51
C SER A 11 -0.72 10.16 26.32
N GLN A 12 -1.17 10.50 25.10
CA GLN A 12 -0.87 9.75 23.87
C GLN A 12 0.63 9.71 23.51
N TYR A 13 1.45 10.58 24.10
CA TYR A 13 2.90 10.59 23.88
C TYR A 13 3.70 9.82 24.93
N GLU A 14 3.03 9.14 25.88
CA GLU A 14 3.70 8.24 26.83
C GLU A 14 4.09 6.93 26.14
N THR A 15 5.36 6.51 26.29
CA THR A 15 5.88 5.33 25.62
C THR A 15 7.10 4.74 26.33
N GLU A 16 7.15 3.42 26.43
CA GLU A 16 8.32 2.70 26.92
C GLU A 16 9.33 2.52 25.77
N VAL A 17 10.59 2.85 26.02
CA VAL A 17 11.69 2.71 25.06
C VAL A 17 12.80 1.84 25.64
N LEU A 18 13.37 0.99 24.78
CA LEU A 18 14.54 0.19 25.10
C LEU A 18 15.82 0.95 24.74
N LEU A 19 16.78 1.00 25.66
CA LEU A 19 18.10 1.59 25.44
C LEU A 19 19.07 0.58 24.81
N LYS A 20 20.21 1.08 24.30
CA LYS A 20 21.26 0.23 23.68
C LYS A 20 21.83 -0.84 24.63
N ASP A 21 21.72 -0.64 25.94
CA ASP A 21 22.18 -1.58 26.97
C ASP A 21 21.07 -2.55 27.43
N GLY A 22 19.90 -2.54 26.79
CA GLY A 22 18.75 -3.38 27.11
C GLY A 22 17.90 -2.88 28.28
N SER A 23 18.26 -1.77 28.93
CA SER A 23 17.44 -1.16 29.97
C SER A 23 16.18 -0.49 29.40
N ARG A 24 15.10 -0.47 30.18
CA ARG A 24 13.80 0.10 29.81
C ARG A 24 13.63 1.48 30.45
N MET A 25 13.07 2.39 29.69
CA MET A 25 12.85 3.77 30.10
C MET A 25 11.47 4.23 29.65
N MET A 26 10.76 4.96 30.49
CA MET A 26 9.52 5.64 30.14
C MET A 26 9.85 7.02 29.57
N LEU A 27 9.36 7.32 28.37
CA LEU A 27 9.31 8.67 27.83
C LEU A 27 7.89 9.20 28.01
N ARG A 28 7.76 10.40 28.57
CA ARG A 28 6.46 11.05 28.75
C ARG A 28 6.57 12.57 28.66
N PRO A 29 5.48 13.29 28.29
CA PRO A 29 5.44 14.73 28.43
C PRO A 29 5.74 15.17 29.88
N ILE A 30 6.42 16.31 30.02
CA ILE A 30 6.62 16.93 31.34
C ILE A 30 5.29 17.39 31.91
N ARG A 31 5.14 17.31 33.23
CA ARG A 31 3.97 17.75 33.99
C ARG A 31 4.33 18.95 34.86
N SER A 32 3.35 19.77 35.23
CA SER A 32 3.55 20.85 36.20
C SER A 32 4.06 20.35 37.55
N GLU A 33 3.66 19.13 37.93
CA GLU A 33 4.05 18.50 39.20
C GLU A 33 5.50 17.97 39.19
N ASP A 34 6.18 17.91 38.04
CA ASP A 34 7.56 17.41 37.93
C ASP A 34 8.62 18.37 38.50
N THR A 35 8.20 19.47 39.12
CA THR A 35 9.08 20.55 39.59
C THR A 35 10.17 20.04 40.54
N ASP A 36 9.83 19.19 41.51
CA ASP A 36 10.80 18.62 42.46
C ASP A 36 11.74 17.61 41.78
N SER A 37 11.19 16.75 40.91
CA SER A 37 11.96 15.78 40.13
C SER A 37 12.93 16.46 39.15
N TRP A 38 12.53 17.60 38.58
CA TRP A 38 13.36 18.44 37.73
C TRP A 38 14.52 19.05 38.51
N LEU A 39 14.26 19.62 39.70
CA LEU A 39 15.32 20.15 40.57
C LEU A 39 16.29 19.05 40.99
N ALA A 40 15.77 17.88 41.36
CA ALA A 40 16.58 16.72 41.71
C ALA A 40 17.46 16.31 40.51
N PHE A 41 16.89 16.20 39.31
CA PHE A 41 17.63 15.90 38.09
C PHE A 41 18.76 16.90 37.83
N VAL A 42 18.46 18.21 37.82
CA VAL A 42 19.49 19.21 37.53
C VAL A 42 20.54 19.26 38.64
N SER A 43 20.20 18.94 39.90
CA SER A 43 21.19 18.84 40.98
C SER A 43 22.24 17.75 40.73
N ARG A 44 21.85 16.62 40.11
CA ARG A 44 22.73 15.48 39.79
C ARG A 44 23.65 15.70 38.59
N LEU A 45 23.31 16.64 37.70
CA LEU A 45 24.16 16.95 36.54
C LEU A 45 25.52 17.50 36.96
N SER A 46 26.58 17.04 36.30
CA SER A 46 27.94 17.57 36.52
C SER A 46 28.04 19.06 36.16
N ARG A 47 29.05 19.75 36.71
CA ARG A 47 29.34 21.15 36.34
C ARG A 47 29.57 21.32 34.84
N ARG A 48 30.21 20.33 34.21
CA ARG A 48 30.47 20.30 32.76
C ARG A 48 29.16 20.21 31.99
N THR A 49 28.29 19.25 32.31
CA THR A 49 26.98 19.09 31.64
C THR A 49 26.10 20.33 31.79
N LYS A 50 26.10 20.97 32.97
CA LYS A 50 25.40 22.25 33.18
C LYS A 50 25.94 23.36 32.27
N TYR A 51 27.26 23.53 32.24
CA TYR A 51 27.90 24.55 31.41
C TYR A 51 27.61 24.33 29.91
N LEU A 52 27.77 23.09 29.44
CA LEU A 52 27.52 22.72 28.04
C LEU A 52 26.05 22.91 27.61
N ARG A 53 25.10 22.80 28.54
CA ARG A 53 23.67 22.94 28.27
C ARG A 53 23.16 24.38 28.35
N PHE A 54 23.59 25.12 29.38
CA PHE A 54 23.01 26.42 29.73
C PHE A 54 23.93 27.59 29.36
N HIS A 55 25.13 27.31 28.83
CA HIS A 55 26.19 28.26 28.50
C HIS A 55 26.63 29.14 29.69
N SER A 56 26.13 28.83 30.88
CA SER A 56 26.41 29.44 32.17
C SER A 56 26.04 28.43 33.27
N LEU A 57 26.43 28.69 34.52
CA LEU A 57 25.98 27.89 35.66
C LEU A 57 24.61 28.40 36.12
N PRO A 58 23.51 27.65 35.91
CA PRO A 58 22.17 28.13 36.23
C PRO A 58 21.97 28.28 37.74
N LYS A 59 21.20 29.30 38.16
CA LYS A 59 20.79 29.49 39.56
C LYS A 59 19.55 28.66 39.86
N LEU A 60 19.75 27.42 40.31
CA LEU A 60 18.66 26.48 40.60
C LEU A 60 17.72 27.01 41.69
N THR A 61 16.63 27.64 41.28
CA THR A 61 15.56 28.13 42.15
C THR A 61 14.26 27.38 41.86
N MET A 62 13.39 27.30 42.87
CA MET A 62 12.06 26.71 42.71
C MET A 62 11.23 27.44 41.65
N GLU A 63 11.39 28.77 41.56
CA GLU A 63 10.69 29.61 40.57
C GLU A 63 11.09 29.28 39.13
N GLU A 64 12.39 29.03 38.88
CA GLU A 64 12.86 28.55 37.57
C GLU A 64 12.28 27.17 37.26
N ALA A 65 12.31 26.23 38.21
CA ALA A 65 11.77 24.88 37.99
C ALA A 65 10.28 24.89 37.61
N ILE A 66 9.45 25.70 38.30
CA ILE A 66 8.02 25.87 37.96
C ILE A 66 7.88 26.39 36.53
N ARG A 67 8.66 27.40 36.15
CA ARG A 67 8.64 27.96 34.78
C ARG A 67 9.07 26.92 33.74
N PHE A 68 10.05 26.07 34.07
CA PHE A 68 10.55 25.04 33.16
C PHE A 68 9.53 23.92 32.96
N CYS A 69 8.79 23.51 34.00
CA CYS A 69 7.79 22.44 33.97
C CYS A 69 6.42 22.89 33.43
N THR A 70 6.13 24.20 33.46
CA THR A 70 4.89 24.76 32.92
C THR A 70 4.98 24.93 31.41
N VAL A 71 4.31 24.06 30.64
CA VAL A 71 4.31 24.06 29.17
C VAL A 71 2.88 24.06 28.61
N ASP A 72 2.68 24.63 27.42
CA ASP A 72 1.34 24.71 26.78
C ASP A 72 1.07 23.56 25.78
N TYR A 73 2.05 22.66 25.64
CA TYR A 73 2.10 21.52 24.72
C TYR A 73 1.93 21.87 23.23
N THR A 74 1.98 23.15 22.84
CA THR A 74 1.76 23.61 21.45
C THR A 74 2.88 24.52 20.95
N ASN A 75 3.26 25.53 21.73
CA ASN A 75 4.39 26.42 21.46
C ASN A 75 5.59 26.04 22.31
N THR A 76 5.36 25.49 23.49
CA THR A 76 6.38 24.95 24.37
C THR A 76 6.03 23.51 24.68
N PHE A 77 6.96 22.59 24.45
CA PHE A 77 6.78 21.17 24.75
C PHE A 77 8.07 20.58 25.30
N ALA A 78 7.96 19.68 26.28
CA ALA A 78 9.10 18.92 26.78
C ALA A 78 8.73 17.46 27.05
N PHE A 79 9.65 16.56 26.73
CA PHE A 79 9.68 15.17 27.16
C PHE A 79 10.64 15.02 28.34
N VAL A 80 10.25 14.19 29.29
CA VAL A 80 11.12 13.65 30.33
C VAL A 80 11.30 12.16 30.11
N ALA A 81 12.47 11.66 30.46
CA ALA A 81 12.83 10.26 30.37
C ALA A 81 13.10 9.71 31.77
N GLU A 82 12.40 8.66 32.15
CA GLU A 82 12.44 8.06 33.49
C GLU A 82 12.85 6.60 33.41
N VAL A 83 13.78 6.17 34.26
CA VAL A 83 14.20 4.77 34.30
C VAL A 83 13.14 3.94 35.04
N LEU A 84 12.75 2.81 34.46
CA LEU A 84 11.82 1.88 35.10
C LEU A 84 12.61 0.94 36.03
N GLY A 85 12.54 1.18 37.35
CA GLY A 85 13.16 0.36 38.40
C GLY A 85 12.24 0.21 39.63
N ASP A 86 12.59 -0.70 40.55
CA ASP A 86 11.64 -1.27 41.51
C ASP A 86 11.00 -0.29 42.51
N GLN A 87 11.54 0.91 42.79
CA GLN A 87 10.90 1.87 43.73
C GLN A 87 11.10 3.38 43.48
N ARG A 88 11.69 3.83 42.36
CA ARG A 88 11.81 5.28 42.03
C ARG A 88 11.73 5.58 40.53
N GLN A 89 10.90 6.54 40.15
CA GLN A 89 10.83 7.13 38.80
C GLN A 89 11.66 8.41 38.77
N ASP A 90 12.96 8.28 38.59
CA ASP A 90 13.86 9.43 38.49
C ASP A 90 13.96 9.90 37.03
N ILE A 91 13.77 11.21 36.80
CA ILE A 91 14.03 11.85 35.51
C ILE A 91 15.54 11.81 35.25
N VAL A 92 15.97 11.19 34.15
CA VAL A 92 17.38 11.04 33.75
C VAL A 92 17.72 11.78 32.44
N ALA A 93 16.72 12.24 31.71
CA ALA A 93 16.91 13.09 30.55
C ALA A 93 15.69 13.97 30.29
N ILE A 94 15.93 15.14 29.67
CA ILE A 94 14.90 16.09 29.27
C ILE A 94 15.21 16.55 27.85
N GLY A 95 14.19 16.54 27.00
CA GLY A 95 14.24 17.14 25.67
C GLY A 95 13.10 18.09 25.47
N ARG A 96 13.33 19.28 24.91
CA ARG A 96 12.28 20.29 24.74
C ARG A 96 12.44 21.14 23.50
N TYR A 97 11.34 21.74 23.06
CA TYR A 97 11.35 22.82 22.09
C TYR A 97 10.54 24.04 22.55
N TYR A 98 10.90 25.21 22.02
CA TYR A 98 10.17 26.46 22.15
C TYR A 98 9.99 27.10 20.78
N ARG A 99 8.75 27.43 20.41
CA ARG A 99 8.44 28.10 19.13
C ARG A 99 9.04 29.49 19.11
N LEU A 100 9.79 29.80 18.06
CA LEU A 100 10.37 31.11 17.82
C LEU A 100 9.33 32.09 17.23
N PRO A 101 9.55 33.42 17.30
CA PRO A 101 8.64 34.41 16.74
C PRO A 101 8.39 34.26 15.22
N ILE A 102 9.30 33.59 14.51
CA ILE A 102 9.14 33.22 13.09
C ILE A 102 8.16 32.05 13.02
N LYS A 103 7.05 32.22 12.29
CA LYS A 103 5.82 31.38 12.36
C LYS A 103 5.99 29.85 12.17
N HIS A 104 7.16 29.33 11.79
CA HIS A 104 7.39 27.90 11.54
C HIS A 104 8.73 27.34 12.05
N SER A 105 9.43 28.01 12.98
CA SER A 105 10.63 27.46 13.61
C SER A 105 10.52 27.34 15.13
N ALA A 106 11.33 26.45 15.70
CA ALA A 106 11.43 26.27 17.15
C ALA A 106 12.87 25.98 17.56
N GLU A 107 13.29 26.56 18.68
CA GLU A 107 14.55 26.24 19.33
C GLU A 107 14.41 24.90 20.04
N VAL A 108 15.33 23.97 19.81
CA VAL A 108 15.34 22.63 20.42
C VAL A 108 16.54 22.46 21.32
N ALA A 109 16.33 21.83 22.48
CA ALA A 109 17.41 21.58 23.41
C ALA A 109 17.20 20.32 24.25
N LEU A 110 18.30 19.67 24.60
CA LEU A 110 18.32 18.37 25.29
C LEU A 110 19.35 18.41 26.41
N VAL A 111 19.09 17.67 27.48
CA VAL A 111 20.07 17.41 28.53
C VAL A 111 19.87 16.00 29.07
N ILE A 112 20.97 15.29 29.29
CA ILE A 112 20.98 13.89 29.75
C ILE A 112 21.95 13.82 30.93
N GLU A 113 21.54 13.12 31.99
CA GLU A 113 22.38 12.85 33.14
C GLU A 113 23.63 12.06 32.75
N ASP A 114 24.78 12.43 33.31
CA ASP A 114 26.10 11.96 32.91
C ASP A 114 26.19 10.42 32.84
N ALA A 115 25.58 9.70 33.79
CA ALA A 115 25.56 8.22 33.84
C ALA A 115 24.76 7.55 32.70
N TYR A 116 23.95 8.31 31.97
CA TYR A 116 23.03 7.83 30.93
C TYR A 116 23.40 8.34 29.52
N GLN A 117 24.47 9.16 29.40
CA GLN A 117 25.00 9.60 28.12
C GLN A 117 25.57 8.41 27.31
N GLY A 118 25.60 8.53 25.98
CA GLY A 118 26.07 7.46 25.07
C GLY A 118 25.08 6.30 24.83
N LYS A 119 23.97 6.22 25.58
CA LYS A 119 22.98 5.11 25.48
C LYS A 119 21.92 5.28 24.38
N GLY A 120 22.00 6.33 23.57
CA GLY A 120 21.06 6.62 22.47
C GLY A 120 19.80 7.42 22.88
N ILE A 121 19.71 7.88 24.13
CA ILE A 121 18.56 8.62 24.65
C ILE A 121 18.32 9.93 23.88
N GLY A 122 19.38 10.68 23.58
CA GLY A 122 19.28 11.98 22.88
C GLY A 122 18.67 11.85 21.47
N THR A 123 19.09 10.84 20.72
CA THR A 123 18.53 10.54 19.39
C THR A 123 17.04 10.22 19.47
N LYS A 124 16.63 9.45 20.49
CA LYS A 124 15.21 9.13 20.71
C LYS A 124 14.40 10.37 21.08
N LEU A 125 14.87 11.19 22.02
CA LEU A 125 14.21 12.45 22.37
C LEU A 125 14.02 13.35 21.14
N MET A 126 15.02 13.45 20.25
CA MET A 126 14.90 14.20 19.01
C MET A 126 13.84 13.64 18.06
N GLU A 127 13.77 12.31 17.90
CA GLU A 127 12.75 11.61 17.10
C GLU A 127 11.33 12.00 17.55
N TRP A 128 11.08 11.93 18.85
CA TRP A 128 9.79 12.25 19.44
C TRP A 128 9.46 13.75 19.39
N LEU A 129 10.41 14.63 19.74
CA LEU A 129 10.22 16.08 19.63
C LEU A 129 9.91 16.50 18.19
N THR A 130 10.57 15.88 17.21
CA THR A 130 10.33 16.15 15.78
C THR A 130 8.89 15.80 15.39
N ASN A 131 8.36 14.66 15.86
CA ASN A 131 6.99 14.25 15.57
C ASN A 131 5.96 15.23 16.18
N VAL A 132 6.13 15.58 17.45
CA VAL A 132 5.23 16.53 18.13
C VAL A 132 5.33 17.92 17.51
N ALA A 133 6.52 18.38 17.14
CA ALA A 133 6.71 19.69 16.53
C ALA A 133 6.06 19.77 15.13
N ARG A 134 6.13 18.68 14.35
CA ARG A 134 5.44 18.56 13.04
C ARG A 134 3.93 18.67 13.19
N GLU A 135 3.35 17.99 14.19
CA GLU A 135 1.90 18.07 14.50
C GLU A 135 1.49 19.49 14.88
N ASN A 136 2.37 20.22 15.56
CA ASN A 136 2.16 21.61 15.91
C ASN A 136 2.54 22.62 14.79
N GLY A 137 2.84 22.17 13.57
CA GLY A 137 3.10 23.05 12.43
C GLY A 137 4.47 23.74 12.42
N ILE A 138 5.45 23.21 13.16
CA ILE A 138 6.85 23.62 13.09
C ILE A 138 7.54 22.88 11.94
N THR A 139 8.33 23.59 11.16
CA THR A 139 9.02 23.07 9.96
C THR A 139 10.53 23.12 10.05
N THR A 140 11.08 23.84 11.03
CA THR A 140 12.54 23.94 11.24
C THR A 140 12.84 23.91 12.73
N PHE A 141 13.81 23.09 13.12
CA PHE A 141 14.45 23.19 14.42
C PHE A 141 15.74 23.98 14.31
N GLU A 142 15.99 24.77 15.33
CA GLU A 142 17.18 25.61 15.50
C GLU A 142 17.80 25.29 16.86
N ALA A 143 19.12 25.33 16.97
CA ALA A 143 19.80 25.15 18.25
C ALA A 143 21.16 25.85 18.23
N ASP A 144 21.55 26.37 19.39
CA ASP A 144 22.87 26.93 19.63
C ASP A 144 23.68 25.95 20.49
N VAL A 145 24.89 25.62 20.04
CA VAL A 145 25.76 24.62 20.70
C VAL A 145 27.18 25.15 20.81
N LEU A 146 27.77 25.06 21.99
CA LEU A 146 29.20 25.33 22.19
C LEU A 146 30.08 24.41 21.36
N ALA A 147 31.11 24.96 20.71
CA ALA A 147 32.06 24.23 19.86
C ALA A 147 32.71 23.04 20.59
N GLU A 148 32.90 23.14 21.90
CA GLU A 148 33.49 22.11 22.74
C GLU A 148 32.54 20.93 23.06
N ASN A 149 31.25 21.02 22.69
CA ASN A 149 30.26 19.97 22.93
C ASN A 149 30.24 18.92 21.79
N GLU A 150 31.32 18.17 21.64
CA GLU A 150 31.49 17.17 20.58
C GLU A 150 30.39 16.10 20.55
N GLU A 151 29.86 15.74 21.72
CA GLU A 151 28.78 14.76 21.88
C GLU A 151 27.48 15.28 21.27
N MET A 152 27.08 16.51 21.60
CA MET A 152 25.89 17.14 21.05
C MET A 152 26.03 17.41 19.54
N MET A 153 27.23 17.81 19.10
CA MET A 153 27.54 17.95 17.68
C MET A 153 27.44 16.61 16.92
N THR A 154 27.72 15.49 17.59
CA THR A 154 27.54 14.15 17.01
C THR A 154 26.06 13.78 16.93
N VAL A 155 25.28 14.00 18.00
CA VAL A 155 23.81 13.80 17.97
C VAL A 155 23.16 14.61 16.86
N PHE A 156 23.55 15.88 16.70
CA PHE A 156 23.03 16.75 15.66
C PHE A 156 23.47 16.34 14.25
N ARG A 157 24.72 15.91 14.05
CA ARG A 157 25.15 15.36 12.76
C ARG A 157 24.42 14.08 12.39
N ASP A 158 24.29 13.14 13.33
CA ASP A 158 23.59 11.86 13.11
C ASP A 158 22.11 12.08 12.77
N TYR A 159 21.49 13.08 13.41
CA TYR A 159 20.09 13.43 13.18
C TYR A 159 19.88 14.35 11.95
N GLY A 160 20.95 14.89 11.36
CA GLY A 160 20.94 15.58 10.07
C GLY A 160 20.91 17.12 10.12
N PHE A 161 21.30 17.72 11.24
CA PHE A 161 21.48 19.17 11.34
C PHE A 161 22.61 19.64 10.41
N HIS A 162 22.46 20.87 9.92
CA HIS A 162 23.50 21.57 9.16
C HIS A 162 24.00 22.75 9.99
N ILE A 163 25.33 22.87 10.09
CA ILE A 163 25.97 24.04 10.66
C ILE A 163 25.77 25.18 9.68
N THR A 164 25.12 26.26 10.13
CA THR A 164 24.78 27.39 9.26
C THR A 164 25.73 28.56 9.43
N SER A 165 26.24 28.78 10.65
CA SER A 165 27.23 29.82 10.94
C SER A 165 27.87 29.62 12.32
N GLU A 166 29.06 30.20 12.48
CA GLU A 166 29.74 30.36 13.78
C GLU A 166 29.40 31.74 14.34
N LEU A 167 28.95 31.81 15.60
CA LEU A 167 28.70 33.03 16.35
C LEU A 167 29.96 33.49 17.10
N GLN A 168 29.94 34.71 17.64
CA GLN A 168 30.99 35.18 18.55
C GLN A 168 31.06 34.28 19.80
N GLU A 169 32.29 34.03 20.29
CA GLU A 169 32.59 33.20 21.47
C GLU A 169 32.41 31.67 21.30
N GLY A 170 32.56 31.13 20.09
CA GLY A 170 32.70 29.68 19.88
C GLY A 170 31.39 28.89 20.02
N VAL A 171 30.25 29.52 19.74
CA VAL A 171 28.92 28.87 19.65
C VAL A 171 28.55 28.66 18.19
N TYR A 172 28.14 27.46 17.81
CA TYR A 172 27.61 27.15 16.49
C TYR A 172 26.08 27.22 16.47
N HIS A 173 25.54 27.94 15.49
CA HIS A 173 24.11 27.90 15.18
C HIS A 173 23.83 26.79 14.17
N VAL A 174 23.03 25.81 14.58
CA VAL A 174 22.66 24.66 13.75
C VAL A 174 21.17 24.67 13.45
N THR A 175 20.83 24.27 12.22
CA THR A 175 19.43 24.17 11.80
C THR A 175 19.12 22.78 11.23
N LEU A 176 17.90 22.33 11.47
CA LEU A 176 17.35 21.10 10.92
C LEU A 176 15.97 21.38 10.33
N PRO A 177 15.82 21.29 9.00
CA PRO A 177 14.50 21.27 8.38
C PRO A 177 13.74 20.00 8.79
N ILE A 178 12.73 20.14 9.65
CA ILE A 178 11.85 19.05 10.09
C ILE A 178 10.53 18.98 9.31
N GLY A 179 10.24 19.98 8.48
CA GLY A 179 9.06 20.01 7.62
C GLY A 179 9.08 18.85 6.62
N ARG A 180 7.91 18.26 6.36
CA ARG A 180 7.72 17.19 5.36
C ARG A 180 7.89 17.72 3.92
N THR A 181 9.10 18.14 3.56
CA THR A 181 9.41 18.45 2.16
C THR A 181 9.51 17.15 1.37
N LYS A 182 9.12 17.17 0.08
CA LYS A 182 9.23 16.00 -0.81
C LYS A 182 10.66 15.44 -0.87
N LYS A 183 11.69 16.27 -0.66
CA LYS A 183 13.10 15.87 -0.67
C LYS A 183 13.49 15.12 0.61
N VAL A 184 12.99 15.54 1.77
CA VAL A 184 13.22 14.84 3.06
C VAL A 184 12.51 13.49 3.05
N LEU A 185 11.23 13.45 2.66
CA LEU A 185 10.45 12.19 2.58
C LEU A 185 11.13 11.16 1.67
N LYS A 186 11.64 11.58 0.50
CA LYS A 186 12.40 10.69 -0.39
C LYS A 186 13.69 10.16 0.23
N ARG A 187 14.40 10.97 1.02
CA ARG A 187 15.63 10.55 1.71
C ARG A 187 15.33 9.60 2.87
N GLU A 188 14.28 9.87 3.63
CA GLU A 188 13.78 8.97 4.69
C GLU A 188 13.37 7.62 4.08
N GLU A 189 12.59 7.62 2.98
CA GLU A 189 12.22 6.41 2.24
C GLU A 189 13.44 5.62 1.74
N GLU A 190 14.46 6.31 1.22
CA GLU A 190 15.66 5.65 0.72
C GLU A 190 16.48 5.01 1.85
N ARG A 191 16.64 5.72 2.98
CA ARG A 191 17.31 5.19 4.17
C ARG A 191 16.57 3.98 4.73
N GLU A 192 15.25 4.08 4.84
CA GLU A 192 14.39 2.98 5.27
C GLU A 192 14.60 1.76 4.36
N ARG A 193 14.56 1.96 3.04
CA ARG A 193 14.78 0.89 2.06
C ARG A 193 16.12 0.19 2.26
N ILE A 194 17.22 0.95 2.32
CA ILE A 194 18.57 0.38 2.49
C ILE A 194 18.65 -0.43 3.79
N SER A 195 18.14 0.13 4.90
CA SER A 195 18.12 -0.55 6.19
C SER A 195 17.31 -1.86 6.13
N THR A 196 16.13 -1.84 5.52
CA THR A 196 15.31 -3.04 5.33
C THR A 196 16.06 -4.10 4.54
N VAL A 197 16.66 -3.76 3.39
CA VAL A 197 17.38 -4.72 2.55
C VAL A 197 18.56 -5.35 3.30
N VAL A 198 19.34 -4.55 4.03
CA VAL A 198 20.47 -5.04 4.83
C VAL A 198 20.00 -5.99 5.93
N SER A 199 18.91 -5.65 6.62
CA SER A 199 18.38 -6.48 7.71
C SER A 199 17.85 -7.85 7.26
N LEU A 200 17.47 -8.00 5.99
CA LEU A 200 17.02 -9.28 5.43
C LEU A 200 18.17 -10.19 4.99
N ARG A 201 19.42 -9.72 5.03
CA ARG A 201 20.58 -10.50 4.57
C ARG A 201 20.80 -11.75 5.42
N SER A 202 20.73 -11.64 6.75
CA SER A 202 20.91 -12.79 7.65
C SER A 202 19.79 -13.82 7.52
N LEU A 203 18.62 -13.40 7.01
CA LEU A 203 17.51 -14.30 6.73
C LEU A 203 17.72 -15.08 5.42
N LEU A 204 18.14 -14.40 4.34
CA LEU A 204 18.18 -14.97 2.99
C LEU A 204 19.56 -15.55 2.61
N TYR A 205 20.64 -15.05 3.21
CA TYR A 205 22.02 -15.48 2.98
C TYR A 205 22.74 -15.82 4.30
N PRO A 206 22.18 -16.69 5.16
CA PRO A 206 22.85 -17.11 6.40
C PRO A 206 24.08 -17.97 6.09
N LYS A 207 25.16 -17.79 6.87
CA LYS A 207 26.31 -18.71 6.88
C LYS A 207 26.17 -19.79 7.94
N SER A 208 25.29 -19.58 8.91
CA SER A 208 25.03 -20.49 10.01
C SER A 208 23.54 -20.50 10.37
N VAL A 209 22.98 -21.69 10.55
CA VAL A 209 21.56 -21.90 10.86
C VAL A 209 21.44 -22.80 12.09
N ALA A 210 20.63 -22.40 13.07
CA ALA A 210 20.25 -23.25 14.18
C ALA A 210 18.77 -23.65 14.08
N VAL A 211 18.46 -24.94 14.26
CA VAL A 211 17.08 -25.44 14.31
C VAL A 211 16.73 -25.77 15.76
N ILE A 212 15.97 -24.89 16.40
CA ILE A 212 15.57 -24.99 17.80
C ILE A 212 14.25 -25.73 17.90
N GLY A 213 14.29 -26.92 18.50
CA GLY A 213 13.21 -27.91 18.42
C GLY A 213 13.50 -29.01 17.38
N ALA A 214 14.73 -29.08 16.84
CA ALA A 214 15.19 -30.24 16.08
C ALA A 214 14.96 -31.52 16.89
N SER A 215 14.60 -32.63 16.24
CA SER A 215 14.08 -33.80 16.96
C SER A 215 14.55 -35.11 16.34
N THR A 216 14.75 -36.13 17.18
CA THR A 216 15.03 -37.50 16.73
C THR A 216 13.76 -38.25 16.32
N LYS A 217 12.57 -37.74 16.68
CA LYS A 217 11.28 -38.39 16.41
C LYS A 217 10.94 -38.31 14.91
N PRO A 218 10.82 -39.45 14.20
CA PRO A 218 10.37 -39.51 12.82
C PRO A 218 9.05 -38.77 12.60
N GLY A 219 9.00 -37.92 11.57
CA GLY A 219 7.80 -37.19 11.15
C GLY A 219 7.45 -35.96 12.00
N SER A 220 8.25 -35.63 13.02
CA SER A 220 8.08 -34.35 13.73
C SER A 220 8.55 -33.18 12.85
N ILE A 221 7.90 -32.01 12.96
CA ILE A 221 8.22 -30.83 12.14
C ILE A 221 9.70 -30.42 12.32
N GLY A 222 10.22 -30.45 13.55
CA GLY A 222 11.61 -30.13 13.81
C GLY A 222 12.62 -31.10 13.20
N GLN A 223 12.28 -32.39 13.12
CA GLN A 223 13.10 -33.35 12.37
C GLN A 223 13.03 -33.05 10.86
N LEU A 224 11.85 -32.80 10.32
CA LEU A 224 11.64 -32.53 8.89
C LEU A 224 12.38 -31.27 8.44
N LEU A 225 12.31 -30.17 9.20
CA LEU A 225 13.07 -28.95 8.93
C LEU A 225 14.57 -29.22 8.86
N PHE A 226 15.11 -29.89 9.88
CA PHE A 226 16.53 -30.20 9.95
C PHE A 226 16.97 -31.10 8.77
N LYS A 227 16.14 -32.09 8.43
CA LYS A 227 16.32 -32.98 7.27
C LYS A 227 16.32 -32.19 5.95
N CYS A 228 15.34 -31.31 5.74
CA CYS A 228 15.19 -30.54 4.50
C CYS A 228 16.38 -29.61 4.26
N ILE A 229 16.89 -28.93 5.28
CA ILE A 229 18.08 -28.08 5.13
C ILE A 229 19.30 -28.94 4.71
N MET A 230 19.47 -30.09 5.35
CA MET A 230 20.61 -30.98 5.11
C MET A 230 20.55 -31.65 3.72
N GLU A 231 19.41 -32.22 3.33
CA GLU A 231 19.26 -32.95 2.06
C GLU A 231 19.37 -32.05 0.83
N ASN A 232 19.01 -30.77 0.96
CA ASN A 232 19.12 -29.81 -0.15
C ASN A 232 20.52 -29.17 -0.26
N GLY A 233 21.47 -29.57 0.57
CA GLY A 233 22.88 -29.18 0.41
C GLY A 233 23.19 -27.76 0.86
N PHE A 234 22.57 -27.30 1.96
CA PHE A 234 22.89 -26.00 2.55
C PHE A 234 24.40 -25.81 2.72
N SER A 235 24.93 -24.70 2.23
CA SER A 235 26.38 -24.47 2.15
C SER A 235 27.02 -24.00 3.46
N GLY A 236 26.21 -23.57 4.42
CA GLY A 236 26.66 -23.07 5.73
C GLY A 236 26.68 -24.13 6.83
N ILE A 237 26.93 -23.69 8.07
CA ILE A 237 26.95 -24.56 9.25
C ILE A 237 25.52 -24.75 9.78
N LEU A 238 25.12 -26.00 10.03
CA LEU A 238 23.79 -26.34 10.53
C LEU A 238 23.87 -26.95 11.94
N TYR A 239 23.15 -26.36 12.90
CA TYR A 239 23.14 -26.77 14.30
C TYR A 239 21.76 -27.26 14.75
N PRO A 240 21.60 -28.52 15.20
CA PRO A 240 20.38 -28.96 15.87
C PRO A 240 20.41 -28.54 17.35
N VAL A 241 19.33 -27.94 17.83
CA VAL A 241 19.18 -27.58 19.25
C VAL A 241 18.00 -28.36 19.86
N ASN A 242 18.31 -29.22 20.83
CA ASN A 242 17.37 -30.07 21.55
C ASN A 242 17.94 -30.41 22.96
N PRO A 243 17.21 -30.14 24.06
CA PRO A 243 17.70 -30.39 25.43
C PRO A 243 17.89 -31.87 25.78
N ASN A 244 17.23 -32.78 25.07
CA ASN A 244 17.16 -34.21 25.42
C ASN A 244 17.91 -35.12 24.44
N ALA A 245 18.42 -34.58 23.32
CA ALA A 245 19.10 -35.37 22.29
C ALA A 245 20.59 -35.03 22.27
N GLN A 246 21.44 -36.07 22.23
CA GLN A 246 22.88 -35.89 22.00
C GLN A 246 23.21 -35.66 20.52
N ALA A 247 22.39 -36.22 19.62
CA ALA A 247 22.52 -36.03 18.18
C ALA A 247 21.14 -36.08 17.49
N VAL A 248 21.00 -35.36 16.38
CA VAL A 248 19.84 -35.39 15.48
C VAL A 248 20.36 -35.63 14.06
N LEU A 249 19.85 -36.68 13.39
CA LEU A 249 20.32 -37.13 12.07
C LEU A 249 21.87 -37.21 11.98
N SER A 250 22.48 -37.82 13.00
CA SER A 250 23.94 -37.97 13.11
C SER A 250 24.75 -36.68 13.27
N VAL A 251 24.10 -35.53 13.48
CA VAL A 251 24.75 -34.25 13.80
C VAL A 251 24.65 -33.98 15.29
N LYS A 252 25.76 -33.55 15.92
CA LYS A 252 25.81 -33.20 17.35
C LYS A 252 24.76 -32.14 17.70
N ALA A 253 23.92 -32.44 18.66
CA ALA A 253 22.89 -31.54 19.16
C ALA A 253 23.35 -30.79 20.41
N TYR A 254 22.82 -29.59 20.58
CA TYR A 254 23.10 -28.70 21.71
C TYR A 254 21.82 -28.49 22.53
N PRO A 255 21.90 -28.43 23.86
CA PRO A 255 20.70 -28.33 24.69
C PRO A 255 20.06 -26.92 24.68
N SER A 256 20.86 -25.87 24.41
CA SER A 256 20.40 -24.51 24.18
C SER A 256 21.20 -23.84 23.06
N ILE A 257 20.60 -22.83 22.42
CA ILE A 257 21.25 -21.97 21.43
C ILE A 257 22.48 -21.23 22.01
N LEU A 258 22.49 -20.99 23.32
CA LEU A 258 23.61 -20.35 24.01
C LEU A 258 24.89 -21.19 23.95
N GLU A 259 24.75 -22.51 23.94
CA GLU A 259 25.85 -23.49 23.94
C GLU A 259 26.39 -23.81 22.54
N VAL A 260 25.72 -23.36 21.49
CA VAL A 260 26.19 -23.55 20.11
C VAL A 260 27.54 -22.83 19.92
N PRO A 261 28.58 -23.47 19.36
CA PRO A 261 29.87 -22.81 19.17
C PRO A 261 29.79 -21.76 18.05
N GLY A 262 30.43 -20.61 18.25
CA GLY A 262 30.50 -19.54 17.25
C GLY A 262 29.22 -18.71 17.16
N ASN A 263 29.07 -18.03 16.03
CA ASN A 263 27.93 -17.16 15.73
C ASN A 263 26.84 -17.93 15.00
N VAL A 264 25.59 -17.52 15.19
CA VAL A 264 24.42 -18.07 14.48
C VAL A 264 23.72 -16.92 13.78
N ASP A 265 23.61 -16.96 12.45
CA ASP A 265 22.98 -15.88 11.67
C ASP A 265 21.44 -15.98 11.71
N LEU A 266 20.93 -17.21 11.57
CA LEU A 266 19.52 -17.53 11.48
C LEU A 266 19.14 -18.63 12.48
N ALA A 267 18.08 -18.41 13.28
CA ALA A 267 17.47 -19.46 14.09
C ALA A 267 16.05 -19.80 13.62
N VAL A 268 15.79 -21.07 13.37
CA VAL A 268 14.48 -21.61 13.02
C VAL A 268 13.87 -22.23 14.27
N ILE A 269 12.79 -21.64 14.77
CA ILE A 269 12.17 -21.99 16.05
C ILE A 269 10.90 -22.81 15.80
N VAL A 270 10.90 -24.04 16.32
CA VAL A 270 9.81 -25.02 16.22
C VAL A 270 9.60 -25.70 17.58
N VAL A 271 9.28 -24.89 18.58
CA VAL A 271 8.95 -25.32 19.95
C VAL A 271 7.52 -24.87 20.31
N PRO A 272 6.86 -25.47 21.31
CA PRO A 272 5.53 -25.03 21.74
C PRO A 272 5.44 -23.53 21.99
N ALA A 273 4.34 -22.89 21.58
CA ALA A 273 4.14 -21.43 21.63
C ALA A 273 4.55 -20.75 22.95
N PRO A 274 4.24 -21.31 24.14
CA PRO A 274 4.62 -20.70 25.41
C PRO A 274 6.13 -20.60 25.65
N LEU A 275 6.95 -21.37 24.93
CA LEU A 275 8.41 -21.36 25.07
C LEU A 275 9.10 -20.43 24.06
N VAL A 276 8.38 -19.96 23.04
CA VAL A 276 8.98 -19.25 21.90
C VAL A 276 9.57 -17.91 22.33
N THR A 277 8.91 -17.13 23.19
CA THR A 277 9.41 -15.82 23.66
C THR A 277 10.72 -15.96 24.42
N ARG A 278 10.80 -16.95 25.32
CA ARG A 278 12.05 -17.31 26.03
C ARG A 278 13.15 -17.71 25.05
N VAL A 279 12.86 -18.58 24.09
CA VAL A 279 13.85 -19.01 23.09
C VAL A 279 14.32 -17.85 22.22
N ALA A 280 13.42 -16.93 21.85
CA ALA A 280 13.76 -15.73 21.10
C ALA A 280 14.71 -14.81 21.91
N ASP A 281 14.49 -14.67 23.22
CA ASP A 281 15.43 -13.96 24.10
C ASP A 281 16.81 -14.65 24.17
N GLU A 282 16.85 -15.98 24.29
CA GLU A 282 18.10 -16.76 24.23
C GLU A 282 18.83 -16.56 22.88
N CYS A 283 18.09 -16.47 21.76
CA CYS A 283 18.64 -16.16 20.45
C CYS A 283 19.24 -14.74 20.41
N GLY A 284 18.53 -13.75 20.96
CA GLY A 284 19.01 -12.37 21.06
C GLY A 284 20.30 -12.26 21.85
N ARG A 285 20.36 -12.92 23.01
CA ARG A 285 21.56 -13.03 23.85
C ARG A 285 22.74 -13.72 23.15
N LYS A 286 22.46 -14.68 22.25
CA LYS A 286 23.47 -15.32 21.42
C LYS A 286 24.00 -14.42 20.30
N GLY A 287 23.32 -13.30 20.02
CA GLY A 287 23.63 -12.42 18.89
C GLY A 287 23.10 -12.95 17.57
N VAL A 288 22.01 -13.71 17.58
CA VAL A 288 21.29 -14.07 16.34
C VAL A 288 20.75 -12.80 15.69
N HIS A 289 20.71 -12.75 14.36
CA HIS A 289 20.24 -11.58 13.61
C HIS A 289 18.83 -11.75 13.05
N ALA A 290 18.41 -12.99 12.76
CA ALA A 290 17.08 -13.29 12.24
C ALA A 290 16.51 -14.57 12.85
N ILE A 291 15.21 -14.58 13.10
CA ILE A 291 14.46 -15.74 13.55
C ILE A 291 13.31 -16.07 12.59
N VAL A 292 13.07 -17.36 12.38
CA VAL A 292 11.90 -17.89 11.66
C VAL A 292 11.12 -18.72 12.64
N VAL A 293 9.91 -18.26 13.01
CA VAL A 293 9.07 -18.95 13.99
C VAL A 293 7.99 -19.74 13.25
N ILE A 294 8.16 -21.06 13.28
CA ILE A 294 7.27 -22.01 12.62
C ILE A 294 6.00 -22.23 13.45
N SER A 295 6.14 -22.21 14.78
CA SER A 295 5.08 -22.55 15.74
C SER A 295 3.84 -21.68 15.59
N ASP A 296 2.67 -22.32 15.64
CA ASP A 296 1.37 -21.68 15.84
C ASP A 296 1.13 -21.40 17.34
N GLY A 297 -0.05 -20.89 17.69
CA GLY A 297 -0.43 -20.51 19.05
C GLY A 297 -0.37 -19.00 19.32
N PHE A 298 -0.45 -18.15 18.30
CA PHE A 298 -0.27 -16.70 18.40
C PHE A 298 -1.58 -15.97 18.02
N LYS A 299 -1.50 -14.82 17.34
CA LYS A 299 -2.65 -13.95 17.05
C LYS A 299 -3.84 -14.68 16.41
N GLU A 300 -3.60 -15.72 15.63
CA GLU A 300 -4.62 -16.57 15.02
C GLU A 300 -5.47 -17.36 16.04
N ARG A 301 -5.03 -17.48 17.29
CA ARG A 301 -5.78 -18.11 18.41
C ARG A 301 -6.55 -17.10 19.27
N GLY A 302 -6.61 -15.83 18.88
CA GLY A 302 -7.38 -14.79 19.58
C GLY A 302 -6.56 -13.89 20.51
N PRO A 303 -7.19 -13.22 21.49
CA PRO A 303 -6.57 -12.11 22.24
C PRO A 303 -5.30 -12.47 23.02
N GLU A 304 -5.25 -13.63 23.69
CA GLU A 304 -4.06 -14.08 24.44
C GLU A 304 -2.88 -14.35 23.50
N GLY A 305 -3.15 -15.02 22.37
CA GLY A 305 -2.15 -15.26 21.36
C GLY A 305 -1.66 -13.98 20.69
N ALA A 306 -2.52 -12.97 20.54
CA ALA A 306 -2.14 -11.65 20.08
C ALA A 306 -1.23 -10.91 21.09
N HIS A 307 -1.44 -11.10 22.40
CA HIS A 307 -0.52 -10.58 23.42
C HIS A 307 0.85 -11.27 23.35
N ARG A 308 0.87 -12.60 23.23
CA ARG A 308 2.11 -13.39 23.03
C ARG A 308 2.88 -12.98 21.77
N GLU A 309 2.16 -12.68 20.68
CA GLU A 309 2.78 -12.21 19.43
C GLU A 309 3.40 -10.84 19.59
N ARG A 310 2.74 -9.92 20.30
CA ARG A 310 3.31 -8.61 20.64
C ARG A 310 4.58 -8.76 21.47
N GLU A 311 4.54 -9.57 22.53
CA GLU A 311 5.71 -9.85 23.37
C GLU A 311 6.88 -10.43 22.56
N LEU A 312 6.62 -11.43 21.71
CA LEU A 312 7.63 -12.01 20.82
C LEU A 312 8.25 -10.96 19.89
N ARG A 313 7.41 -10.13 19.27
CA ARG A 313 7.86 -9.05 18.39
C ARG A 313 8.72 -8.04 19.14
N ASP A 314 8.30 -7.63 20.33
CA ASP A 314 9.01 -6.62 21.13
C ASP A 314 10.37 -7.14 21.62
N ILE A 315 10.46 -8.41 22.06
CA ILE A 315 11.73 -9.07 22.39
C ILE A 315 12.65 -9.13 21.16
N THR A 316 12.11 -9.57 20.02
CA THR A 316 12.88 -9.71 18.78
C THR A 316 13.48 -8.37 18.35
N LEU A 317 12.65 -7.34 18.26
CA LEU A 317 13.09 -6.01 17.85
C LEU A 317 14.01 -5.36 18.89
N GLY A 318 13.79 -5.64 20.18
CA GLY A 318 14.65 -5.15 21.27
C GLY A 318 16.09 -5.65 21.18
N HIS A 319 16.29 -6.88 20.71
CA HIS A 319 17.62 -7.45 20.43
C HIS A 319 18.16 -7.06 19.04
N GLY A 320 17.44 -6.24 18.27
CA GLY A 320 17.82 -5.88 16.89
C GLY A 320 17.64 -7.02 15.87
N MET A 321 16.92 -8.09 16.23
CA MET A 321 16.61 -9.20 15.34
C MET A 321 15.45 -8.86 14.39
N ARG A 322 15.34 -9.62 13.30
CA ARG A 322 14.15 -9.65 12.44
C ARG A 322 13.39 -10.97 12.60
N LEU A 323 12.06 -10.94 12.43
CA LEU A 323 11.18 -12.09 12.59
C LEU A 323 10.35 -12.39 11.34
N VAL A 324 10.42 -13.64 10.86
CA VAL A 324 9.45 -14.25 9.94
C VAL A 324 8.47 -15.12 10.73
N GLY A 325 7.17 -14.98 10.45
CA GLY A 325 6.11 -15.63 11.20
C GLY A 325 5.51 -14.74 12.30
N PRO A 326 5.05 -15.31 13.42
CA PRO A 326 4.98 -16.76 13.72
C PRO A 326 3.94 -17.48 12.82
N ASN A 327 3.68 -18.76 13.11
CA ASN A 327 2.70 -19.58 12.38
C ASN A 327 2.97 -19.60 10.86
N CYS A 328 4.19 -19.95 10.49
CA CYS A 328 4.63 -19.95 9.11
C CYS A 328 5.24 -21.29 8.69
N MET A 329 5.34 -21.51 7.38
CA MET A 329 5.99 -22.72 6.85
C MET A 329 7.53 -22.62 6.87
N GLY A 330 8.07 -21.40 6.89
CA GLY A 330 9.49 -21.13 6.76
C GLY A 330 9.88 -20.52 5.41
N ILE A 331 11.16 -20.66 5.05
CA ILE A 331 11.76 -19.99 3.90
C ILE A 331 12.60 -20.94 3.04
N ILE A 332 12.69 -20.63 1.75
CA ILE A 332 13.54 -21.31 0.77
C ILE A 332 14.33 -20.27 -0.02
N ASN A 333 15.62 -20.51 -0.19
CA ASN A 333 16.49 -19.80 -1.14
C ASN A 333 17.20 -20.84 -2.02
N THR A 334 16.99 -20.74 -3.33
CA THR A 334 17.52 -21.67 -4.34
C THR A 334 18.82 -21.20 -4.97
N ASP A 335 19.38 -20.08 -4.52
CA ASP A 335 20.71 -19.65 -4.93
C ASP A 335 21.70 -20.79 -4.66
N THR A 336 22.35 -21.27 -5.72
CA THR A 336 23.29 -22.39 -5.69
C THR A 336 24.47 -22.18 -4.73
N ALA A 337 24.78 -20.95 -4.35
CA ALA A 337 25.79 -20.63 -3.34
C ALA A 337 25.31 -20.87 -1.90
N ILE A 338 24.01 -21.07 -1.69
CA ILE A 338 23.38 -21.16 -0.37
C ILE A 338 22.63 -22.48 -0.20
N ASN A 339 21.75 -22.82 -1.15
CA ASN A 339 20.82 -23.96 -1.12
C ASN A 339 20.07 -24.14 0.22
N LEU A 340 19.35 -23.10 0.66
CA LEU A 340 18.64 -23.12 1.93
C LEU A 340 17.19 -23.59 1.75
N ASN A 341 16.81 -24.70 2.39
CA ASN A 341 15.41 -25.08 2.61
C ASN A 341 15.09 -25.09 4.11
N ALA A 342 14.93 -23.91 4.70
CA ALA A 342 14.50 -23.74 6.09
C ALA A 342 12.96 -23.76 6.19
N SER A 343 12.35 -24.78 5.60
CA SER A 343 10.91 -25.04 5.65
C SER A 343 10.64 -26.52 5.91
N PHE A 344 9.43 -26.86 6.32
CA PHE A 344 9.03 -28.27 6.45
C PHE A 344 8.44 -28.84 5.14
N SER A 345 8.72 -28.22 4.00
CA SER A 345 8.39 -28.75 2.68
C SER A 345 9.47 -29.72 2.19
N PRO A 346 9.12 -30.99 1.90
CA PRO A 346 10.05 -31.92 1.25
C PRO A 346 10.28 -31.55 -0.22
N VAL A 347 9.42 -30.73 -0.81
CA VAL A 347 9.57 -30.24 -2.19
C VAL A 347 10.54 -29.06 -2.19
N TYR A 348 11.65 -29.22 -2.90
CA TYR A 348 12.61 -28.15 -3.20
C TYR A 348 12.47 -27.76 -4.68
N PRO A 349 11.99 -26.55 -4.99
CA PRO A 349 11.76 -26.14 -6.37
C PRO A 349 13.09 -25.94 -7.12
N PRO A 350 13.09 -26.05 -8.46
CA PRO A 350 14.29 -25.76 -9.24
C PRO A 350 14.70 -24.28 -9.07
N PRO A 351 16.00 -23.95 -9.18
CA PRO A 351 16.46 -22.57 -9.14
C PRO A 351 15.95 -21.77 -10.35
N GLY A 352 15.64 -20.50 -10.13
CA GLY A 352 15.26 -19.59 -11.20
C GLY A 352 15.05 -18.16 -10.74
N ASN A 353 14.11 -17.47 -11.37
CA ASN A 353 13.98 -16.01 -11.28
C ASN A 353 12.64 -15.54 -10.68
N VAL A 354 11.82 -16.46 -10.18
CA VAL A 354 10.50 -16.17 -9.62
C VAL A 354 10.57 -16.14 -8.10
N ALA A 355 10.24 -15.01 -7.49
CA ALA A 355 10.11 -14.93 -6.04
C ALA A 355 8.65 -15.09 -5.61
N PHE A 356 8.39 -15.77 -4.49
CA PHE A 356 7.03 -16.01 -4.01
C PHE A 356 6.89 -15.74 -2.51
N LEU A 357 5.97 -14.83 -2.13
CA LEU A 357 5.43 -14.75 -0.78
C LEU A 357 4.05 -15.43 -0.66
N SER A 358 3.89 -16.26 0.37
CA SER A 358 2.59 -16.77 0.80
C SER A 358 2.28 -16.38 2.26
N GLN A 359 1.08 -15.85 2.49
CA GLN A 359 0.55 -15.69 3.86
C GLN A 359 -0.05 -16.99 4.44
N SER A 360 -0.33 -18.00 3.60
CA SER A 360 -0.84 -19.29 4.06
C SER A 360 0.25 -20.36 4.01
N GLY A 361 0.53 -20.98 5.16
CA GLY A 361 1.51 -22.06 5.27
C GLY A 361 1.05 -23.35 4.58
N GLY A 362 -0.18 -23.80 4.87
CA GLY A 362 -0.73 -25.02 4.26
C GLY A 362 -0.85 -24.93 2.73
N LEU A 363 -1.25 -23.77 2.22
CA LEU A 363 -1.27 -23.52 0.78
C LEU A 363 0.14 -23.43 0.18
N GLY A 364 1.14 -23.00 0.97
CA GLY A 364 2.54 -22.94 0.59
C GLY A 364 3.09 -24.28 0.10
N LEU A 365 2.73 -25.39 0.74
CA LEU A 365 3.13 -26.73 0.30
C LEU A 365 2.58 -27.08 -1.08
N ALA A 366 1.27 -26.85 -1.28
CA ALA A 366 0.62 -27.09 -2.56
C ALA A 366 1.18 -26.17 -3.67
N ILE A 367 1.51 -24.92 -3.32
CA ILE A 367 2.16 -23.96 -4.20
C ILE A 367 3.53 -24.46 -4.65
N LEU A 368 4.36 -24.96 -3.73
CA LEU A 368 5.69 -25.47 -4.07
C LEU A 368 5.62 -26.74 -4.92
N ASP A 369 4.71 -27.66 -4.60
CA ASP A 369 4.47 -28.86 -5.41
C ASP A 369 3.99 -28.50 -6.82
N TYR A 370 3.07 -27.54 -6.93
CA TYR A 370 2.58 -27.07 -8.22
C TYR A 370 3.69 -26.37 -9.03
N ALA A 371 4.49 -25.50 -8.40
CA ALA A 371 5.63 -24.86 -9.04
C ALA A 371 6.65 -25.90 -9.56
N ASN A 372 6.95 -26.92 -8.76
CA ASN A 372 7.83 -28.02 -9.15
C ASN A 372 7.23 -28.83 -10.33
N ASN A 373 5.93 -29.11 -10.30
CA ASN A 373 5.22 -29.77 -11.39
C ASN A 373 5.23 -28.96 -12.69
N LEU A 374 5.22 -27.63 -12.61
CA LEU A 374 5.39 -26.76 -13.79
C LEU A 374 6.86 -26.60 -14.21
N ASN A 375 7.81 -27.12 -13.44
CA ASN A 375 9.26 -26.87 -13.57
C ASN A 375 9.59 -25.36 -13.49
N MET A 376 8.84 -24.63 -12.66
CA MET A 376 9.02 -23.19 -12.48
C MET A 376 10.21 -22.92 -11.56
N GLY A 377 11.21 -22.22 -12.10
CA GLY A 377 12.40 -21.83 -11.36
C GLY A 377 12.11 -20.73 -10.33
N ILE A 378 12.18 -21.08 -9.05
CA ILE A 378 11.99 -20.16 -7.92
C ILE A 378 13.35 -19.57 -7.54
N SER A 379 13.42 -18.28 -7.21
CA SER A 379 14.61 -17.64 -6.59
C SER A 379 14.55 -17.74 -5.07
N THR A 380 13.44 -17.25 -4.50
CA THR A 380 13.17 -17.28 -3.06
C THR A 380 11.69 -17.54 -2.83
N PHE A 381 11.38 -18.35 -1.83
CA PHE A 381 10.02 -18.57 -1.35
C PHE A 381 9.97 -18.25 0.14
N LEU A 382 8.96 -17.49 0.56
CA LEU A 382 8.74 -17.16 1.98
C LEU A 382 7.27 -17.36 2.36
N SER A 383 7.06 -18.19 3.37
CA SER A 383 5.80 -18.19 4.11
C SER A 383 5.93 -17.23 5.29
N VAL A 384 5.12 -16.18 5.32
CA VAL A 384 5.22 -15.14 6.37
C VAL A 384 4.26 -15.34 7.55
N GLY A 385 3.31 -16.27 7.42
CA GLY A 385 2.34 -16.58 8.48
C GLY A 385 1.60 -15.33 8.96
N ASN A 386 1.56 -15.15 10.28
CA ASN A 386 0.89 -14.01 10.92
C ASN A 386 1.51 -12.66 10.60
N ARG A 387 2.76 -12.63 10.11
CA ARG A 387 3.45 -11.41 9.67
C ARG A 387 3.56 -10.39 10.83
N ALA A 388 4.18 -10.80 11.93
CA ALA A 388 4.37 -9.96 13.11
C ALA A 388 5.44 -8.87 12.91
N ASP A 389 6.46 -9.13 12.09
CA ASP A 389 7.50 -8.17 11.71
C ASP A 389 7.68 -8.11 10.18
N ILE A 390 8.39 -9.09 9.59
CA ILE A 390 8.69 -9.07 8.16
C ILE A 390 7.40 -9.25 7.35
N SER A 391 7.20 -8.36 6.39
CA SER A 391 6.01 -8.28 5.55
C SER A 391 6.32 -8.30 4.06
N ALA A 392 5.26 -8.32 3.25
CA ALA A 392 5.39 -8.12 1.80
C ALA A 392 6.04 -6.77 1.46
N ASN A 393 5.93 -5.74 2.32
CA ASN A 393 6.61 -4.47 2.10
C ASN A 393 8.13 -4.66 2.12
N ASP A 394 8.65 -5.38 3.11
CA ASP A 394 10.08 -5.61 3.28
C ASP A 394 10.64 -6.42 2.11
N LEU A 395 9.94 -7.48 1.72
CA LEU A 395 10.37 -8.37 0.64
C LEU A 395 10.27 -7.71 -0.73
N LEU A 396 9.25 -6.88 -1.00
CA LEU A 396 9.19 -6.11 -2.23
C LEU A 396 10.39 -5.16 -2.35
N GLN A 397 10.83 -4.54 -1.25
CA GLN A 397 12.02 -3.68 -1.27
C GLN A 397 13.31 -4.47 -1.53
N TYR A 398 13.42 -5.67 -0.96
CA TYR A 398 14.53 -6.58 -1.24
C TYR A 398 14.53 -7.05 -2.69
N TRP A 399 13.41 -7.59 -3.17
CA TRP A 399 13.26 -8.09 -4.53
C TRP A 399 13.36 -7.00 -5.57
N GLU A 400 13.13 -5.72 -5.24
CA GLU A 400 13.43 -4.60 -6.13
C GLU A 400 14.91 -4.61 -6.57
N GLN A 401 15.82 -4.88 -5.63
CA GLN A 401 17.27 -4.80 -5.85
C GLN A 401 17.90 -6.14 -6.20
N ASP A 402 17.27 -7.26 -5.85
CA ASP A 402 17.80 -8.59 -6.13
C ASP A 402 17.92 -8.86 -7.65
N PRO A 403 19.12 -9.05 -8.21
CA PRO A 403 19.28 -9.30 -9.63
C PRO A 403 18.70 -10.64 -10.08
N ALA A 404 18.61 -11.64 -9.19
CA ALA A 404 18.10 -12.97 -9.53
C ALA A 404 16.58 -12.94 -9.77
N THR A 405 15.83 -12.19 -8.95
CA THR A 405 14.38 -12.07 -9.08
C THR A 405 13.97 -11.16 -10.24
N LYS A 406 13.17 -11.71 -11.16
CA LYS A 406 12.56 -11.01 -12.30
C LYS A 406 11.03 -10.91 -12.20
N VAL A 407 10.37 -11.88 -11.57
CA VAL A 407 8.91 -11.92 -11.39
C VAL A 407 8.60 -12.15 -9.91
N ILE A 408 7.61 -11.45 -9.38
CA ILE A 408 7.21 -11.55 -7.97
C ILE A 408 5.78 -12.05 -7.89
N LEU A 409 5.56 -13.11 -7.12
CA LEU A 409 4.26 -13.72 -6.87
C LEU A 409 3.83 -13.49 -5.42
N LEU A 410 2.59 -13.05 -5.23
CA LEU A 410 2.04 -12.76 -3.91
C LEU A 410 0.71 -13.48 -3.73
N TYR A 411 0.63 -14.34 -2.71
CA TYR A 411 -0.65 -14.77 -2.15
C TYR A 411 -0.94 -13.96 -0.89
N LEU A 412 -1.96 -13.10 -0.97
CA LEU A 412 -2.30 -12.13 0.07
C LEU A 412 -3.68 -12.46 0.66
N GLU A 413 -3.77 -12.44 1.99
CA GLU A 413 -5.04 -12.50 2.73
C GLU A 413 -5.37 -11.13 3.31
N SER A 414 -4.36 -10.40 3.78
CA SER A 414 -4.47 -9.03 4.28
C SER A 414 -3.27 -8.17 3.92
N PHE A 415 -3.46 -6.85 4.00
CA PHE A 415 -2.40 -5.86 3.90
C PHE A 415 -2.03 -5.37 5.30
N GLY A 416 -0.73 -5.18 5.58
CA GLY A 416 -0.28 -4.67 6.88
C GLY A 416 -0.45 -3.15 6.94
N ASN A 417 0.36 -2.45 6.15
CA ASN A 417 0.20 -1.02 5.88
C ASN A 417 -0.10 -0.85 4.38
N PRO A 418 -1.39 -0.72 3.98
CA PRO A 418 -1.77 -0.70 2.57
C PRO A 418 -1.25 0.53 1.82
N ARG A 419 -1.17 1.70 2.48
CA ARG A 419 -0.62 2.92 1.87
C ARG A 419 0.87 2.75 1.53
N LYS A 420 1.65 2.23 2.48
CA LYS A 420 3.07 1.90 2.27
C LYS A 420 3.23 0.83 1.20
N PHE A 421 2.37 -0.20 1.23
CA PHE A 421 2.35 -1.27 0.24
C PHE A 421 2.08 -0.74 -1.17
N ALA A 422 1.04 0.07 -1.37
CA ALA A 422 0.71 0.68 -2.66
C ALA A 422 1.88 1.47 -3.25
N ARG A 423 2.55 2.28 -2.41
CA ARG A 423 3.72 3.08 -2.81
C ARG A 423 4.89 2.20 -3.24
N ILE A 424 5.23 1.17 -2.44
CA ILE A 424 6.34 0.24 -2.73
C ILE A 424 6.00 -0.58 -3.99
N ALA A 425 4.82 -1.18 -4.04
CA ALA A 425 4.35 -1.98 -5.17
C ALA A 425 4.37 -1.18 -6.46
N ARG A 426 3.84 0.06 -6.49
CA ARG A 426 3.90 0.94 -7.68
C ARG A 426 5.32 1.17 -8.17
N ARG A 427 6.28 1.32 -7.25
CA ARG A 427 7.69 1.52 -7.59
C ARG A 427 8.31 0.23 -8.15
N VAL A 428 8.10 -0.90 -7.49
CA VAL A 428 8.64 -2.20 -7.90
C VAL A 428 8.04 -2.65 -9.22
N SER A 429 6.72 -2.56 -9.40
CA SER A 429 5.98 -2.83 -10.64
C SER A 429 6.50 -2.03 -11.83
N ALA A 430 7.16 -0.89 -11.63
CA ALA A 430 7.75 -0.13 -12.74
C ALA A 430 9.00 -0.80 -13.35
N THR A 431 9.54 -1.83 -12.70
CA THR A 431 10.76 -2.53 -13.12
C THR A 431 10.61 -4.05 -13.16
N LYS A 432 9.78 -4.61 -12.29
CA LYS A 432 9.55 -6.06 -12.15
C LYS A 432 8.06 -6.32 -11.99
N PRO A 433 7.45 -7.21 -12.79
CA PRO A 433 6.04 -7.53 -12.64
C PRO A 433 5.75 -8.18 -11.29
N ILE A 434 4.64 -7.76 -10.68
CA ILE A 434 4.09 -8.36 -9.47
C ILE A 434 2.74 -8.97 -9.83
N VAL A 435 2.61 -10.28 -9.69
CA VAL A 435 1.36 -11.03 -9.89
C VAL A 435 0.80 -11.40 -8.53
N ALA A 436 -0.47 -11.11 -8.28
CA ALA A 436 -1.07 -11.31 -6.96
C ALA A 436 -2.44 -11.97 -7.02
N VAL A 437 -2.61 -12.97 -6.14
CA VAL A 437 -3.92 -13.53 -5.76
C VAL A 437 -4.28 -12.96 -4.41
N LYS A 438 -5.47 -12.37 -4.31
CA LYS A 438 -6.08 -11.92 -3.05
C LYS A 438 -7.19 -12.90 -2.67
N SER A 439 -7.10 -13.53 -1.51
CA SER A 439 -8.21 -14.32 -0.96
C SER A 439 -9.25 -13.42 -0.27
N GLY A 440 -10.46 -13.93 -0.06
CA GLY A 440 -11.52 -13.20 0.66
C GLY A 440 -12.17 -12.05 -0.11
N THR A 441 -12.32 -12.18 -1.43
CA THR A 441 -12.87 -11.15 -2.33
C THR A 441 -14.39 -11.06 -2.31
N SER A 442 -15.07 -12.09 -1.82
CA SER A 442 -16.53 -12.11 -1.63
C SER A 442 -16.89 -11.84 -0.16
N PRO A 443 -18.13 -11.41 0.15
CA PRO A 443 -18.57 -11.25 1.54
C PRO A 443 -18.39 -12.51 2.38
N ALA A 444 -18.63 -13.69 1.80
CA ALA A 444 -18.41 -14.97 2.47
C ALA A 444 -16.92 -15.27 2.68
N GLY A 445 -16.09 -15.09 1.66
CA GLY A 445 -14.65 -15.30 1.76
C GLY A 445 -13.98 -14.33 2.72
N SER A 446 -14.41 -13.07 2.74
CA SER A 446 -13.89 -12.03 3.62
C SER A 446 -14.12 -12.36 5.09
N ARG A 447 -15.33 -12.83 5.45
CA ARG A 447 -15.63 -13.33 6.81
C ARG A 447 -14.80 -14.55 7.20
N ALA A 448 -14.56 -15.47 6.26
CA ALA A 448 -13.72 -16.64 6.51
C ALA A 448 -12.26 -16.24 6.76
N ALA A 449 -11.70 -15.36 5.92
CA ALA A 449 -10.35 -14.85 6.05
C ALA A 449 -10.15 -14.03 7.34
N SER A 450 -11.12 -13.19 7.72
CA SER A 450 -11.04 -12.41 8.97
C SER A 450 -11.03 -13.31 10.20
N SER A 451 -11.84 -14.37 10.19
CA SER A 451 -11.89 -15.35 11.29
C SER A 451 -10.62 -16.19 11.38
N HIS A 452 -10.02 -16.51 10.23
CA HIS A 452 -8.76 -17.28 10.14
C HIS A 452 -7.53 -16.48 10.59
N THR A 453 -7.45 -15.20 10.24
CA THR A 453 -6.25 -14.37 10.48
C THR A 453 -6.36 -13.44 11.69
N GLY A 454 -7.58 -13.25 12.22
CA GLY A 454 -7.86 -12.21 13.21
C GLY A 454 -7.67 -10.78 12.68
N ALA A 455 -7.53 -10.59 11.36
CA ALA A 455 -7.42 -9.28 10.72
C ALA A 455 -8.79 -8.75 10.25
N LEU A 456 -8.94 -7.43 10.20
CA LEU A 456 -10.16 -6.79 9.71
C LEU A 456 -10.40 -7.09 8.22
N ALA A 457 -11.67 -7.25 7.86
CA ALA A 457 -12.10 -7.37 6.47
C ALA A 457 -11.66 -6.14 5.66
N THR A 458 -11.02 -6.38 4.52
CA THR A 458 -10.51 -5.32 3.64
C THR A 458 -11.54 -5.00 2.55
N SER A 459 -11.71 -3.72 2.20
CA SER A 459 -12.59 -3.31 1.09
C SER A 459 -12.08 -3.86 -0.24
N GLU A 460 -12.95 -4.58 -0.94
CA GLU A 460 -12.67 -5.18 -2.25
C GLU A 460 -12.47 -4.10 -3.33
N ILE A 461 -13.29 -3.05 -3.30
CA ILE A 461 -13.20 -1.90 -4.20
C ILE A 461 -11.86 -1.16 -4.01
N ALA A 462 -11.44 -0.98 -2.75
CA ALA A 462 -10.16 -0.35 -2.44
C ALA A 462 -8.97 -1.20 -2.89
N THR A 463 -9.09 -2.52 -2.74
CA THR A 463 -8.07 -3.48 -3.18
C THR A 463 -7.90 -3.47 -4.70
N ASP A 464 -8.99 -3.45 -5.46
CA ASP A 464 -8.93 -3.34 -6.93
C ASP A 464 -8.28 -2.02 -7.38
N ALA A 465 -8.69 -0.91 -6.75
CA ALA A 465 -8.10 0.40 -7.00
C ALA A 465 -6.58 0.40 -6.72
N LEU A 466 -6.14 -0.22 -5.62
CA LEU A 466 -4.73 -0.38 -5.29
C LEU A 466 -3.98 -1.14 -6.38
N PHE A 467 -4.45 -2.32 -6.76
CA PHE A 467 -3.73 -3.16 -7.74
C PHE A 467 -3.58 -2.44 -9.08
N ARG A 468 -4.66 -1.81 -9.57
CA ARG A 468 -4.63 -1.04 -10.81
C ARG A 468 -3.65 0.15 -10.73
N GLN A 469 -3.71 0.97 -9.69
CA GLN A 469 -2.81 2.11 -9.55
C GLN A 469 -1.35 1.71 -9.36
N ALA A 470 -1.11 0.61 -8.62
CA ALA A 470 0.21 0.05 -8.38
C ALA A 470 0.77 -0.75 -9.56
N GLY A 471 0.00 -1.00 -10.62
CA GLY A 471 0.45 -1.81 -11.76
C GLY A 471 0.69 -3.27 -11.41
N MET A 472 0.00 -3.76 -10.39
CA MET A 472 0.04 -5.16 -10.01
C MET A 472 -0.92 -5.95 -10.89
N ILE A 473 -0.48 -7.10 -11.36
CA ILE A 473 -1.28 -8.01 -12.16
C ILE A 473 -2.11 -8.84 -11.20
N ARG A 474 -3.38 -8.47 -11.06
CA ARG A 474 -4.33 -9.22 -10.24
C ARG A 474 -4.87 -10.41 -11.03
N VAL A 475 -4.89 -11.57 -10.39
CA VAL A 475 -5.48 -12.80 -10.91
C VAL A 475 -6.43 -13.41 -9.88
N ASN A 476 -7.37 -14.24 -10.34
CA ASN A 476 -8.46 -14.76 -9.48
C ASN A 476 -8.16 -16.14 -8.90
N THR A 477 -7.26 -16.90 -9.54
CA THR A 477 -6.94 -18.27 -9.14
C THR A 477 -5.41 -18.46 -9.06
N LEU A 478 -4.98 -19.51 -8.34
CA LEU A 478 -3.56 -19.86 -8.32
C LEU A 478 -3.07 -20.36 -9.68
N GLU A 479 -3.91 -21.08 -10.43
CA GLU A 479 -3.57 -21.53 -11.79
C GLU A 479 -3.27 -20.32 -12.69
N GLU A 480 -4.14 -19.31 -12.73
CA GLU A 480 -3.91 -18.06 -13.48
C GLU A 480 -2.64 -17.34 -13.00
N LEU A 481 -2.35 -17.35 -11.69
CA LEU A 481 -1.11 -16.78 -11.14
C LEU A 481 0.14 -17.45 -11.72
N PHE A 482 0.16 -18.78 -11.77
CA PHE A 482 1.29 -19.52 -12.32
C PHE A 482 1.38 -19.41 -13.84
N ASP A 483 0.26 -19.37 -14.54
CA ASP A 483 0.21 -19.22 -16.00
C ASP A 483 0.80 -17.88 -16.45
N VAL A 484 0.40 -16.80 -15.78
CA VAL A 484 0.95 -15.45 -15.99
C VAL A 484 2.43 -15.40 -15.61
N ALA A 485 2.81 -15.99 -14.47
CA ALA A 485 4.20 -16.02 -14.02
C ALA A 485 5.13 -16.72 -15.02
N THR A 486 4.68 -17.85 -15.57
CA THR A 486 5.39 -18.66 -16.56
C THR A 486 5.73 -17.84 -17.81
N MET A 487 4.76 -17.04 -18.30
CA MET A 487 4.96 -16.10 -19.41
C MET A 487 5.98 -15.02 -19.05
N LEU A 488 5.73 -14.28 -17.97
CA LEU A 488 6.53 -13.10 -17.59
C LEU A 488 7.98 -13.44 -17.21
N SER A 489 8.21 -14.65 -16.70
CA SER A 489 9.53 -15.13 -16.29
C SER A 489 10.44 -15.43 -17.49
N ASN A 490 9.86 -15.78 -18.64
CA ASN A 490 10.59 -16.38 -19.76
C ASN A 490 10.48 -15.63 -21.09
N GLN A 491 9.42 -14.83 -21.28
CA GLN A 491 9.11 -14.13 -22.54
C GLN A 491 9.19 -12.61 -22.38
N PRO A 492 9.50 -11.86 -23.45
CA PRO A 492 9.45 -10.40 -23.44
C PRO A 492 7.99 -9.93 -23.34
N LEU A 493 7.80 -8.72 -22.82
CA LEU A 493 6.48 -8.09 -22.82
C LEU A 493 6.02 -7.76 -24.25
N PRO A 494 4.74 -7.99 -24.58
CA PRO A 494 4.17 -7.67 -25.87
C PRO A 494 4.15 -6.15 -26.08
N LYS A 495 4.33 -5.71 -27.33
CA LYS A 495 4.31 -4.28 -27.71
C LYS A 495 2.90 -3.75 -27.96
N GLY A 496 1.88 -4.60 -28.00
CA GLY A 496 0.52 -4.21 -28.31
C GLY A 496 -0.43 -5.40 -28.26
N ARG A 497 -1.61 -5.21 -28.82
CA ARG A 497 -2.74 -6.15 -28.77
C ARG A 497 -2.86 -7.05 -30.00
N ARG A 498 -1.96 -6.95 -30.98
CA ARG A 498 -2.09 -7.66 -32.27
C ARG A 498 -1.48 -9.06 -32.17
N ILE A 499 -2.32 -10.09 -32.14
CA ILE A 499 -1.91 -11.47 -31.89
C ILE A 499 -2.12 -12.31 -33.15
N VAL A 500 -1.15 -13.15 -33.49
CA VAL A 500 -1.34 -14.18 -34.52
C VAL A 500 -1.40 -15.55 -33.86
N ILE A 501 -2.43 -16.32 -34.19
CA ILE A 501 -2.58 -17.70 -33.75
C ILE A 501 -2.16 -18.61 -34.91
N VAL A 502 -1.30 -19.59 -34.64
CA VAL A 502 -0.92 -20.64 -35.59
C VAL A 502 -1.34 -21.98 -35.00
N THR A 503 -2.19 -22.73 -35.70
CA THR A 503 -2.77 -23.98 -35.21
C THR A 503 -2.72 -25.10 -36.25
N ASN A 504 -2.80 -26.37 -35.83
CA ASN A 504 -3.09 -27.52 -36.71
C ASN A 504 -4.52 -28.06 -36.55
N GLY A 505 -5.35 -27.40 -35.73
CA GLY A 505 -6.75 -27.78 -35.53
C GLY A 505 -7.63 -26.54 -35.41
N GLY A 506 -8.70 -26.51 -36.22
CA GLY A 506 -9.65 -25.40 -36.25
C GLY A 506 -10.37 -25.16 -34.92
N GLY A 507 -10.82 -26.22 -34.23
CA GLY A 507 -11.55 -26.09 -32.95
C GLY A 507 -10.78 -25.30 -31.89
N PRO A 508 -9.55 -25.72 -31.51
CA PRO A 508 -8.70 -24.94 -30.61
C PRO A 508 -8.36 -23.53 -31.11
N GLY A 509 -8.25 -23.34 -32.44
CA GLY A 509 -8.07 -22.01 -33.03
C GLY A 509 -9.25 -21.07 -32.78
N ILE A 510 -10.48 -21.58 -32.88
CA ILE A 510 -11.71 -20.83 -32.59
C ILE A 510 -11.77 -20.45 -31.10
N LEU A 511 -11.51 -21.40 -30.20
CA LEU A 511 -11.48 -21.11 -28.75
C LEU A 511 -10.47 -20.02 -28.39
N ALA A 512 -9.28 -20.07 -29.01
CA ALA A 512 -8.26 -19.04 -28.84
C ALA A 512 -8.70 -17.67 -29.38
N ALA A 513 -9.41 -17.65 -30.51
CA ALA A 513 -9.93 -16.41 -31.09
C ALA A 513 -11.02 -15.77 -30.22
N ASP A 514 -11.98 -16.57 -29.75
CA ASP A 514 -13.02 -16.12 -28.82
C ASP A 514 -12.41 -15.59 -27.51
N ALA A 515 -11.41 -16.29 -26.97
CA ALA A 515 -10.67 -15.82 -25.80
C ALA A 515 -9.94 -14.50 -26.09
N CYS A 516 -9.33 -14.34 -27.26
CA CYS A 516 -8.65 -13.11 -27.64
C CYS A 516 -9.63 -11.93 -27.66
N GLU A 517 -10.79 -12.10 -28.30
CA GLU A 517 -11.82 -11.06 -28.38
C GLU A 517 -12.37 -10.69 -27.00
N ASN A 518 -12.65 -11.69 -26.15
CA ASN A 518 -13.12 -11.48 -24.77
C ASN A 518 -12.12 -10.70 -23.90
N HIS A 519 -10.83 -10.82 -24.16
CA HIS A 519 -9.76 -10.06 -23.50
C HIS A 519 -9.39 -8.76 -24.25
N GLY A 520 -10.09 -8.41 -25.33
CA GLY A 520 -9.82 -7.23 -26.14
C GLY A 520 -8.47 -7.28 -26.87
N LEU A 521 -7.95 -8.48 -27.15
CA LEU A 521 -6.85 -8.70 -28.07
C LEU A 521 -7.39 -8.71 -29.51
N VAL A 522 -6.55 -8.34 -30.45
CA VAL A 522 -6.92 -8.16 -31.86
C VAL A 522 -6.21 -9.20 -32.71
N LEU A 523 -6.95 -9.91 -33.54
CA LEU A 523 -6.41 -10.79 -34.56
C LEU A 523 -6.33 -10.04 -35.89
N PRO A 524 -5.17 -9.46 -36.28
CA PRO A 524 -5.06 -8.74 -37.54
C PRO A 524 -5.18 -9.68 -38.74
N GLU A 525 -5.79 -9.17 -39.80
CA GLU A 525 -5.75 -9.79 -41.13
C GLU A 525 -4.33 -9.74 -41.72
N PHE A 526 -3.93 -10.81 -42.39
CA PHE A 526 -2.63 -10.84 -43.07
C PHE A 526 -2.62 -9.96 -44.32
N SER A 527 -1.54 -9.20 -44.50
CA SER A 527 -1.33 -8.42 -45.73
C SER A 527 -1.24 -9.32 -46.96
N PRO A 528 -1.53 -8.81 -48.17
CA PRO A 528 -1.37 -9.58 -49.41
C PRO A 528 0.02 -10.19 -49.58
N GLU A 529 1.07 -9.49 -49.15
CA GLU A 529 2.46 -9.94 -49.21
C GLU A 529 2.68 -11.13 -48.25
N MET A 530 2.21 -11.01 -47.00
CA MET A 530 2.33 -12.08 -46.02
C MET A 530 1.57 -13.34 -46.46
N ARG A 531 0.38 -13.18 -47.05
CA ARG A 531 -0.39 -14.30 -47.62
C ARG A 531 0.41 -15.02 -48.71
N LYS A 532 1.05 -14.27 -49.61
CA LYS A 532 1.90 -14.83 -50.68
C LYS A 532 3.12 -15.57 -50.13
N GLU A 533 3.79 -15.03 -49.11
CA GLU A 533 4.93 -15.68 -48.47
C GLU A 533 4.53 -16.98 -47.74
N ILE A 534 3.38 -16.99 -47.05
CA ILE A 534 2.84 -18.19 -46.41
C ILE A 534 2.46 -19.25 -47.45
N SER A 535 1.82 -18.88 -48.57
CA SER A 535 1.50 -19.81 -49.67
C SER A 535 2.74 -20.45 -50.30
N ALA A 536 3.88 -19.76 -50.28
CA ALA A 536 5.13 -20.33 -50.79
C ALA A 536 5.71 -21.43 -49.86
N ILE A 537 5.37 -21.38 -48.57
CA ILE A 537 5.79 -22.35 -47.55
C ILE A 537 4.83 -23.53 -47.52
N SER A 538 3.53 -23.27 -47.33
CA SER A 538 2.48 -24.29 -47.34
C SER A 538 1.93 -24.45 -48.75
N LYS A 539 2.37 -25.50 -49.45
CA LYS A 539 1.88 -25.82 -50.81
C LYS A 539 0.49 -26.48 -50.81
N ARG A 540 -0.12 -26.62 -49.64
CA ARG A 540 -1.44 -27.20 -49.44
C ARG A 540 -2.52 -26.13 -49.60
N ASP A 541 -3.70 -26.54 -50.05
CA ASP A 541 -4.85 -25.64 -50.19
C ASP A 541 -5.46 -25.39 -48.80
N ILE A 542 -4.97 -24.35 -48.12
CA ILE A 542 -5.40 -23.94 -46.78
C ILE A 542 -5.90 -22.49 -46.80
N GLY A 543 -6.84 -22.17 -45.91
CA GLY A 543 -7.27 -20.80 -45.68
C GLY A 543 -6.17 -19.98 -45.00
N ILE A 544 -5.66 -18.93 -45.65
CA ILE A 544 -4.63 -18.04 -45.09
C ILE A 544 -5.29 -16.80 -44.49
N HIS A 545 -5.80 -16.96 -43.27
CA HIS A 545 -6.36 -15.91 -42.42
C HIS A 545 -5.90 -16.14 -40.97
N ASN A 546 -6.24 -15.26 -40.04
CA ASN A 546 -5.86 -15.36 -38.63
C ASN A 546 -7.12 -15.72 -37.81
N PRO A 547 -7.19 -16.87 -37.10
CA PRO A 547 -6.13 -17.87 -36.88
C PRO A 547 -5.65 -18.60 -38.14
N LEU A 548 -4.33 -18.83 -38.23
CA LEU A 548 -3.71 -19.57 -39.32
C LEU A 548 -3.75 -21.07 -39.03
N ASP A 549 -4.72 -21.77 -39.62
CA ASP A 549 -4.84 -23.23 -39.52
C ASP A 549 -4.02 -23.93 -40.61
N LEU A 550 -2.89 -24.51 -40.20
CA LEU A 550 -2.03 -25.31 -41.05
C LEU A 550 -2.57 -26.74 -41.24
N THR A 551 -3.68 -27.11 -40.62
CA THR A 551 -4.34 -28.43 -40.60
C THR A 551 -3.47 -29.55 -40.02
N GLY A 552 -4.10 -30.69 -39.69
CA GLY A 552 -3.42 -31.82 -39.01
C GLY A 552 -2.26 -32.47 -39.79
N GLY A 553 -2.14 -32.22 -41.10
CA GLY A 553 -1.06 -32.73 -41.94
C GLY A 553 0.18 -31.83 -42.03
N ALA A 554 0.25 -30.78 -41.21
CA ALA A 554 1.35 -29.81 -41.24
C ALA A 554 2.68 -30.43 -40.79
N THR A 555 3.72 -30.16 -41.57
CA THR A 555 5.10 -30.62 -41.34
C THR A 555 5.88 -29.69 -40.41
N GLU A 556 7.00 -30.19 -39.90
CA GLU A 556 7.91 -29.42 -39.04
C GLU A 556 8.47 -28.18 -39.76
N GLU A 557 8.80 -28.33 -41.04
CA GLU A 557 9.35 -27.28 -41.91
C GLU A 557 8.34 -26.18 -42.20
N GLU A 558 7.06 -26.53 -42.40
CA GLU A 558 5.99 -25.55 -42.60
C GLU A 558 5.81 -24.67 -41.37
N TYR A 559 5.76 -25.27 -40.17
CA TYR A 559 5.71 -24.52 -38.92
C TYR A 559 6.94 -23.64 -38.74
N GLU A 560 8.14 -24.19 -38.94
CA GLU A 560 9.39 -23.43 -38.79
C GLU A 560 9.44 -22.23 -39.74
N GLY A 561 9.03 -22.43 -41.00
CA GLY A 561 8.99 -21.38 -42.02
C GLY A 561 8.03 -20.25 -41.65
N VAL A 562 6.78 -20.59 -41.30
CA VAL A 562 5.75 -19.62 -40.92
C VAL A 562 6.16 -18.84 -39.68
N LEU A 563 6.71 -19.51 -38.66
CA LEU A 563 7.15 -18.86 -37.43
C LEU A 563 8.35 -17.93 -37.67
N LYS A 564 9.25 -18.26 -38.59
CA LYS A 564 10.34 -17.36 -39.00
C LYS A 564 9.82 -16.07 -39.66
N LEU A 565 8.77 -16.17 -40.47
CA LEU A 565 8.11 -14.99 -41.06
C LEU A 565 7.45 -14.14 -39.97
N LEU A 566 6.63 -14.76 -39.13
CA LEU A 566 5.91 -14.08 -38.04
C LEU A 566 6.86 -13.44 -37.02
N ALA A 567 8.03 -14.03 -36.76
CA ALA A 567 9.04 -13.40 -35.90
C ALA A 567 9.47 -12.02 -36.43
N ARG A 568 9.56 -11.86 -37.76
CA ARG A 568 10.04 -10.64 -38.44
C ARG A 568 8.94 -9.65 -38.78
N ASP A 569 7.70 -10.09 -38.81
CA ASP A 569 6.54 -9.25 -39.09
C ASP A 569 6.44 -8.08 -38.09
N LYS A 570 6.16 -6.88 -38.59
CA LYS A 570 5.99 -5.69 -37.74
C LYS A 570 4.56 -5.50 -37.29
N ASP A 571 3.61 -6.20 -37.91
CA ASP A 571 2.18 -6.07 -37.62
C ASP A 571 1.66 -7.06 -36.58
N THR A 572 2.51 -7.98 -36.15
CA THR A 572 2.26 -8.93 -35.07
C THR A 572 3.03 -8.55 -33.80
N ASP A 573 2.32 -8.39 -32.67
CA ASP A 573 2.90 -8.06 -31.37
C ASP A 573 3.21 -9.29 -30.51
N ALA A 574 2.53 -10.42 -30.73
CA ALA A 574 2.83 -11.73 -30.13
C ALA A 574 2.27 -12.89 -30.97
N VAL A 575 2.77 -14.10 -30.75
CA VAL A 575 2.32 -15.32 -31.45
C VAL A 575 1.96 -16.41 -30.44
N ILE A 576 0.81 -17.06 -30.66
CA ILE A 576 0.38 -18.26 -29.93
C ILE A 576 0.39 -19.43 -30.90
N ILE A 577 1.15 -20.48 -30.57
CA ILE A 577 1.16 -21.73 -31.32
C ILE A 577 0.24 -22.70 -30.59
N ILE A 578 -0.72 -23.27 -31.30
CA ILE A 578 -1.58 -24.32 -30.78
C ILE A 578 -1.24 -25.60 -31.53
N PHE A 579 -0.95 -26.65 -30.77
CA PHE A 579 -0.63 -27.95 -31.31
C PHE A 579 -1.46 -29.01 -30.62
N VAL A 580 -2.35 -29.63 -31.41
CA VAL A 580 -3.05 -30.86 -31.02
C VAL A 580 -2.19 -32.01 -31.51
N PRO A 581 -1.68 -32.91 -30.64
CA PRO A 581 -0.86 -34.04 -31.07
C PRO A 581 -1.57 -34.88 -32.15
N PRO A 582 -1.11 -34.87 -33.41
CA PRO A 582 -1.72 -35.66 -34.47
C PRO A 582 -1.17 -37.09 -34.43
N VAL A 583 -1.84 -38.01 -35.13
CA VAL A 583 -1.37 -39.40 -35.29
C VAL A 583 -0.06 -39.48 -36.10
N VAL A 584 0.23 -38.46 -36.93
CA VAL A 584 1.25 -38.52 -38.00
C VAL A 584 2.56 -37.79 -37.66
N VAL A 585 2.52 -36.73 -36.84
CA VAL A 585 3.72 -35.94 -36.48
C VAL A 585 4.06 -36.16 -35.01
N PRO A 586 5.27 -36.65 -34.69
CA PRO A 586 5.69 -36.83 -33.31
C PRO A 586 5.78 -35.45 -32.61
N PRO A 587 5.21 -35.29 -31.40
CA PRO A 587 5.25 -34.03 -30.66
C PRO A 587 6.66 -33.42 -30.54
N LYS A 588 7.67 -34.29 -30.46
CA LYS A 588 9.08 -33.89 -30.32
C LYS A 588 9.60 -33.06 -31.51
N ALA A 589 9.18 -33.38 -32.73
CA ALA A 589 9.56 -32.62 -33.92
C ALA A 589 9.02 -31.18 -33.84
N MET A 590 7.77 -31.03 -33.39
CA MET A 590 7.18 -29.70 -33.17
C MET A 590 7.92 -28.91 -32.09
N GLU A 591 8.23 -29.55 -30.96
CA GLU A 591 9.02 -28.93 -29.90
C GLU A 591 10.39 -28.42 -30.40
N ASP A 592 11.08 -29.21 -31.21
CA ASP A 592 12.40 -28.88 -31.74
C ASP A 592 12.33 -27.73 -32.77
N SER A 593 11.28 -27.67 -33.60
CA SER A 593 11.01 -26.53 -34.48
C SER A 593 10.79 -25.23 -33.71
N ILE A 594 9.92 -25.26 -32.69
CA ILE A 594 9.66 -24.10 -31.83
C ILE A 594 10.95 -23.64 -31.14
N ARG A 595 11.76 -24.59 -30.65
CA ARG A 595 13.06 -24.31 -30.03
C ARG A 595 14.01 -23.59 -30.99
N ARG A 596 14.07 -24.01 -32.26
CA ARG A 596 14.95 -23.38 -33.27
C ARG A 596 14.54 -21.95 -33.59
N VAL A 597 13.23 -21.64 -33.60
CA VAL A 597 12.73 -20.29 -33.93
C VAL A 597 12.65 -19.35 -32.74
N ALA A 598 12.48 -19.85 -31.51
CA ALA A 598 12.31 -19.03 -30.31
C ALA A 598 13.40 -17.93 -30.12
N PRO A 599 14.69 -18.16 -30.40
CA PRO A 599 15.71 -17.10 -30.35
C PRO A 599 15.42 -15.89 -31.26
N LEU A 600 14.74 -16.10 -32.40
CA LEU A 600 14.37 -15.01 -33.31
C LEU A 600 13.30 -14.11 -32.69
N PHE A 601 12.29 -14.71 -32.06
CA PHE A 601 11.23 -14.00 -31.32
C PHE A 601 11.82 -13.17 -30.18
N MET A 602 12.73 -13.75 -29.40
CA MET A 602 13.44 -13.04 -28.34
C MET A 602 14.25 -11.84 -28.86
N ARG A 603 14.97 -12.01 -29.98
CA ARG A 603 15.74 -10.92 -30.60
C ARG A 603 14.84 -9.77 -31.03
N GLN A 604 13.63 -10.06 -31.52
CA GLN A 604 12.65 -9.07 -31.96
C GLN A 604 11.81 -8.49 -30.81
N ARG A 605 11.99 -9.03 -29.59
CA ARG A 605 11.18 -8.74 -28.41
C ARG A 605 9.68 -8.96 -28.67
N LYS A 606 9.37 -10.12 -29.24
CA LYS A 606 8.01 -10.59 -29.50
C LYS A 606 7.76 -11.86 -28.67
N PRO A 607 6.74 -11.90 -27.81
CA PRO A 607 6.46 -13.11 -27.04
C PRO A 607 5.99 -14.23 -27.97
N LEU A 608 6.48 -15.43 -27.70
CA LEU A 608 6.02 -16.67 -28.29
C LEU A 608 5.46 -17.55 -27.17
N LEU A 609 4.20 -17.98 -27.31
CA LEU A 609 3.55 -18.90 -26.38
C LEU A 609 3.15 -20.16 -27.14
N ALA A 610 3.11 -21.29 -26.45
CA ALA A 610 2.65 -22.56 -27.00
C ALA A 610 1.47 -23.11 -26.19
N CYS A 611 0.57 -23.82 -26.86
CA CYS A 611 -0.50 -24.58 -26.26
C CYS A 611 -0.39 -26.01 -26.80
N PHE A 612 0.26 -26.88 -26.03
CA PHE A 612 0.32 -28.31 -26.33
C PHE A 612 -0.81 -29.00 -25.57
N MET A 613 -1.90 -29.29 -26.27
CA MET A 613 -3.08 -29.87 -25.63
C MET A 613 -2.73 -31.19 -24.94
N GLY A 614 -3.04 -31.27 -23.63
CA GLY A 614 -2.74 -32.42 -22.77
C GLY A 614 -1.40 -32.38 -22.04
N GLN A 615 -0.56 -31.33 -22.22
CA GLN A 615 0.66 -31.12 -21.44
C GLN A 615 0.57 -29.83 -20.61
N LYS A 616 1.15 -29.82 -19.40
CA LYS A 616 1.22 -28.64 -18.51
C LYS A 616 2.66 -28.22 -18.21
N GLY A 617 2.92 -26.91 -18.19
CA GLY A 617 4.18 -26.30 -17.76
C GLY A 617 5.34 -26.45 -18.77
N PHE A 618 6.59 -26.23 -18.31
CA PHE A 618 7.79 -26.39 -19.15
C PHE A 618 8.18 -27.86 -19.42
N LYS A 619 7.23 -28.80 -19.26
CA LYS A 619 7.49 -30.23 -19.51
C LYS A 619 7.69 -30.53 -20.99
N ALA A 620 7.03 -29.78 -21.88
CA ALA A 620 7.39 -29.73 -23.29
C ALA A 620 8.84 -29.22 -23.37
N LYS A 621 9.75 -29.92 -24.05
CA LYS A 621 11.17 -29.56 -24.09
C LYS A 621 11.38 -28.35 -25.02
N LEU A 622 10.86 -27.19 -24.63
CA LEU A 622 10.91 -25.92 -25.35
C LEU A 622 11.99 -24.98 -24.78
N ASP A 623 13.05 -25.57 -24.22
CA ASP A 623 14.20 -24.89 -23.65
C ASP A 623 15.18 -24.42 -24.74
N PHE A 624 15.58 -23.16 -24.68
CA PHE A 624 16.57 -22.57 -25.58
C PHE A 624 17.44 -21.58 -24.79
N ARG A 625 18.75 -21.85 -24.67
CA ARG A 625 19.72 -20.97 -23.98
C ARG A 625 19.25 -20.49 -22.60
N GLU A 626 18.84 -21.43 -21.73
CA GLU A 626 18.33 -21.14 -20.36
C GLU A 626 17.04 -20.30 -20.30
N LYS A 627 16.31 -20.21 -21.42
CA LYS A 627 14.97 -19.61 -21.51
C LYS A 627 13.98 -20.61 -22.11
N PHE A 628 12.69 -20.37 -21.89
CA PHE A 628 11.65 -21.32 -22.28
C PHE A 628 10.52 -20.64 -23.06
N VAL A 629 9.95 -21.35 -24.04
CA VAL A 629 8.63 -21.00 -24.57
C VAL A 629 7.60 -21.60 -23.61
N PRO A 630 6.76 -20.79 -22.94
CA PRO A 630 5.75 -21.29 -22.02
C PRO A 630 4.73 -22.15 -22.78
N SER A 631 4.38 -23.31 -22.21
CA SER A 631 3.40 -24.24 -22.77
C SER A 631 2.19 -24.38 -21.85
N TYR A 632 1.01 -24.13 -22.40
CA TYR A 632 -0.27 -24.17 -21.72
C TYR A 632 -1.08 -25.41 -22.14
N PRO A 633 -1.95 -25.93 -21.24
CA PRO A 633 -2.80 -27.08 -21.56
C PRO A 633 -3.98 -26.72 -22.47
N PHE A 634 -4.50 -25.49 -22.35
CA PHE A 634 -5.62 -25.00 -23.15
C PHE A 634 -5.31 -23.63 -23.77
N PRO A 635 -5.90 -23.32 -24.94
CA PRO A 635 -5.64 -22.05 -25.61
C PRO A 635 -6.06 -20.81 -24.80
N GLU A 636 -7.16 -20.91 -24.04
CA GLU A 636 -7.71 -19.84 -23.22
C GLU A 636 -6.73 -19.41 -22.12
N ASP A 637 -6.01 -20.36 -21.52
CA ASP A 637 -5.00 -20.10 -20.49
C ASP A 637 -3.83 -19.28 -21.07
N ALA A 638 -3.35 -19.67 -22.27
CA ALA A 638 -2.29 -18.96 -22.98
C ALA A 638 -2.71 -17.52 -23.33
N VAL A 639 -3.94 -17.36 -23.81
CA VAL A 639 -4.52 -16.06 -24.16
C VAL A 639 -4.70 -15.18 -22.93
N SER A 640 -5.24 -15.73 -21.84
CA SER A 640 -5.43 -15.02 -20.58
C SER A 640 -4.10 -14.53 -20.01
N ALA A 641 -3.08 -15.41 -19.95
CA ALA A 641 -1.74 -15.04 -19.49
C ALA A 641 -1.12 -13.91 -20.34
N LEU A 642 -1.27 -14.00 -21.67
CA LEU A 642 -0.80 -12.97 -22.60
C LEU A 642 -1.55 -11.65 -22.41
N ALA A 643 -2.88 -11.69 -22.23
CA ALA A 643 -3.70 -10.50 -22.01
C ALA A 643 -3.24 -9.72 -20.77
N ARG A 644 -2.96 -10.41 -19.66
CA ARG A 644 -2.40 -9.79 -18.44
C ARG A 644 -1.05 -9.12 -18.69
N ALA A 645 -0.19 -9.77 -19.48
CA ALA A 645 1.10 -9.20 -19.84
C ALA A 645 0.97 -7.98 -20.77
N VAL A 646 -0.04 -7.95 -21.65
CA VAL A 646 -0.39 -6.77 -22.46
C VAL A 646 -0.85 -5.62 -21.58
N GLU A 647 -1.80 -5.85 -20.67
CA GLU A 647 -2.29 -4.84 -19.73
C GLU A 647 -1.15 -4.23 -18.91
N TYR A 648 -0.24 -5.06 -18.40
CA TYR A 648 0.94 -4.60 -17.67
C TYR A 648 1.92 -3.80 -18.57
N SER A 649 2.13 -4.25 -19.82
CA SER A 649 2.95 -3.52 -20.79
C SER A 649 2.37 -2.15 -21.16
N GLU A 650 1.04 -2.04 -21.27
CA GLU A 650 0.33 -0.77 -21.47
C GLU A 650 0.49 0.13 -20.24
N TRP A 651 0.37 -0.44 -19.04
CA TRP A 651 0.59 0.26 -17.79
C TRP A 651 2.01 0.83 -17.66
N LEU A 652 3.04 0.11 -18.11
CA LEU A 652 4.42 0.59 -18.09
C LEU A 652 4.67 1.75 -19.07
N ARG A 653 3.96 1.77 -20.19
CA ARG A 653 4.09 2.80 -21.24
C ARG A 653 3.28 4.05 -20.95
N ARG A 654 2.33 3.98 -20.01
CA ARG A 654 1.49 5.12 -19.66
C ARG A 654 2.32 6.26 -19.03
N PRO A 655 1.97 7.53 -19.29
CA PRO A 655 2.53 8.65 -18.56
C PRO A 655 2.24 8.49 -17.05
N LYS A 656 3.25 8.69 -16.19
CA LYS A 656 3.11 8.48 -14.73
C LYS A 656 2.16 9.47 -14.03
N GLY A 657 1.70 10.49 -14.76
CA GLY A 657 0.91 11.61 -14.27
C GLY A 657 1.65 12.47 -13.24
N THR A 658 1.12 13.65 -12.98
CA THR A 658 1.60 14.53 -11.92
C THR A 658 0.47 14.94 -10.99
N ILE A 659 0.77 15.11 -9.70
CA ILE A 659 -0.18 15.73 -8.76
C ILE A 659 -0.13 17.24 -9.03
N PRO A 660 -1.21 17.83 -9.58
CA PRO A 660 -1.18 19.22 -10.02
C PRO A 660 -1.17 20.18 -8.83
N LYS A 661 -0.44 21.30 -8.97
CA LYS A 661 -0.54 22.43 -8.04
C LYS A 661 -1.64 23.37 -8.51
N ILE A 662 -2.82 23.25 -7.90
CA ILE A 662 -3.97 24.08 -8.24
C ILE A 662 -3.77 25.50 -7.65
N ARG A 663 -3.88 26.53 -8.49
CA ARG A 663 -3.79 27.93 -8.08
C ARG A 663 -5.14 28.44 -7.54
N GLY A 664 -5.09 29.44 -6.67
CA GLY A 664 -6.29 30.10 -6.15
C GLY A 664 -6.98 29.38 -4.98
N ILE A 665 -6.43 28.27 -4.49
CA ILE A 665 -6.95 27.59 -3.29
C ILE A 665 -6.69 28.45 -2.04
N LYS A 666 -7.76 28.72 -1.28
CA LYS A 666 -7.73 29.49 -0.03
C LYS A 666 -7.60 28.57 1.19
N ARG A 667 -6.45 27.90 1.34
CA ARG A 667 -6.20 26.87 2.37
C ARG A 667 -6.51 27.30 3.80
N GLU A 668 -6.02 28.46 4.21
CA GLU A 668 -6.24 28.96 5.58
C GLU A 668 -7.73 29.23 5.86
N ARG A 669 -8.47 29.73 4.86
CA ARG A 669 -9.93 29.90 5.01
C ARG A 669 -10.63 28.55 5.12
N ALA A 670 -10.24 27.56 4.32
CA ALA A 670 -10.80 26.21 4.38
C ALA A 670 -10.59 25.57 5.77
N ARG A 671 -9.36 25.64 6.32
CA ARG A 671 -9.07 25.15 7.68
C ARG A 671 -9.91 25.84 8.74
N ASN A 672 -10.00 27.17 8.69
CA ASN A 672 -10.81 27.94 9.65
C ASN A 672 -12.30 27.54 9.62
N ILE A 673 -12.85 27.17 8.45
CA ILE A 673 -14.24 26.67 8.34
C ILE A 673 -14.39 25.34 9.08
N ILE A 674 -13.48 24.39 8.82
CA ILE A 674 -13.50 23.07 9.48
C ILE A 674 -13.29 23.20 10.98
N GLU A 675 -12.31 23.99 11.43
CA GLU A 675 -12.04 24.21 12.85
C GLU A 675 -13.25 24.82 13.57
N LYS A 676 -13.91 25.83 12.97
CA LYS A 676 -15.14 26.41 13.54
C LYS A 676 -16.27 25.39 13.64
N ALA A 677 -16.47 24.58 12.60
CA ALA A 677 -17.48 23.53 12.62
C ALA A 677 -17.19 22.49 13.73
N MET A 678 -15.92 22.11 13.87
CA MET A 678 -15.45 21.18 14.90
C MET A 678 -15.58 21.74 16.33
N ILE A 679 -15.44 23.05 16.52
CA ILE A 679 -15.64 23.71 17.83
C ILE A 679 -17.14 23.82 18.17
N ARG A 680 -18.02 24.00 17.17
CA ARG A 680 -19.47 24.20 17.37
C ARG A 680 -20.14 23.02 18.07
N SER A 681 -19.68 21.79 17.82
CA SER A 681 -20.27 20.58 18.39
C SER A 681 -19.18 19.65 18.86
N ALA A 682 -19.38 18.97 20.00
CA ALA A 682 -18.52 17.89 20.46
C ALA A 682 -18.93 16.52 19.88
N GLN A 683 -20.11 16.41 19.26
CA GLN A 683 -20.58 15.15 18.65
C GLN A 683 -19.78 14.83 17.38
N ARG A 684 -19.40 13.56 17.23
CA ARG A 684 -18.69 13.02 16.06
C ARG A 684 -19.33 11.70 15.61
N PRO A 685 -19.40 11.43 14.29
CA PRO A 685 -19.03 12.33 13.19
C PRO A 685 -20.03 13.50 13.02
N LEU A 686 -19.60 14.60 12.39
CA LEU A 686 -20.38 15.83 12.22
C LEU A 686 -20.63 16.15 10.74
N TRP A 687 -21.88 16.41 10.37
CA TRP A 687 -22.23 16.94 9.05
C TRP A 687 -22.08 18.45 8.99
N LEU A 688 -21.47 18.96 7.92
CA LEU A 688 -21.39 20.40 7.67
C LEU A 688 -22.75 20.95 7.21
N SER A 689 -23.06 22.18 7.62
CA SER A 689 -24.25 22.90 7.14
C SER A 689 -24.09 23.31 5.67
N ALA A 690 -25.21 23.57 4.99
CA ALA A 690 -25.20 23.98 3.58
C ALA A 690 -24.33 25.24 3.32
N GLN A 691 -24.32 26.19 4.25
CA GLN A 691 -23.49 27.40 4.15
C GLN A 691 -22.00 27.08 4.29
N GLU A 692 -21.62 26.25 5.28
CA GLU A 692 -20.23 25.81 5.47
C GLU A 692 -19.71 25.03 4.25
N ILE A 693 -20.55 24.19 3.65
CA ILE A 693 -20.23 23.47 2.41
C ILE A 693 -20.00 24.46 1.28
N ALA A 694 -20.92 25.39 1.03
CA ALA A 694 -20.76 26.39 -0.03
C ALA A 694 -19.47 27.23 0.15
N ASP A 695 -19.19 27.66 1.37
CA ASP A 695 -17.98 28.40 1.70
C ASP A 695 -16.71 27.56 1.49
N LEU A 696 -16.73 26.29 1.90
CA LEU A 696 -15.61 25.36 1.71
C LEU A 696 -15.36 25.11 0.21
N LEU A 697 -16.40 24.78 -0.56
CA LEU A 697 -16.31 24.57 -2.01
C LEU A 697 -15.76 25.80 -2.74
N SER A 698 -16.17 27.00 -2.32
CA SER A 698 -15.65 28.26 -2.86
C SER A 698 -14.14 28.45 -2.62
N CYS A 699 -13.60 27.93 -1.50
CA CYS A 699 -12.17 28.00 -1.20
C CYS A 699 -11.32 27.19 -2.18
N TYR A 700 -11.90 26.16 -2.80
CA TYR A 700 -11.24 25.31 -3.80
C TYR A 700 -11.65 25.64 -5.23
N GLY A 701 -12.51 26.66 -5.44
CA GLY A 701 -13.01 27.02 -6.77
C GLY A 701 -13.95 25.99 -7.39
N VAL A 702 -14.63 25.18 -6.58
CA VAL A 702 -15.63 24.22 -7.03
C VAL A 702 -16.94 24.95 -7.34
N ARG A 703 -17.49 24.74 -8.54
CA ARG A 703 -18.75 25.37 -8.98
C ARG A 703 -19.94 24.70 -8.30
N PHE A 704 -20.49 25.35 -7.29
CA PHE A 704 -21.70 24.93 -6.58
C PHE A 704 -22.89 25.77 -7.04
N ALA A 705 -24.06 25.13 -7.20
CA ALA A 705 -25.28 25.85 -7.54
C ALA A 705 -25.61 26.87 -6.45
N GLU A 706 -25.91 28.11 -6.86
CA GLU A 706 -26.20 29.19 -5.92
C GLU A 706 -27.35 28.79 -5.01
N THR A 707 -27.08 28.82 -3.71
CA THR A 707 -27.95 28.28 -2.66
C THR A 707 -28.04 29.30 -1.51
N ILE A 708 -29.25 29.64 -1.10
CA ILE A 708 -29.52 30.56 0.01
C ILE A 708 -30.36 29.81 1.04
N MET A 709 -29.93 29.84 2.30
CA MET A 709 -30.72 29.35 3.42
C MET A 709 -31.72 30.41 3.87
N SER A 710 -32.98 30.02 4.03
CA SER A 710 -34.08 30.88 4.46
C SER A 710 -34.86 30.18 5.58
N LYS A 711 -35.11 30.89 6.68
CA LYS A 711 -35.80 30.35 7.86
C LYS A 711 -37.30 30.63 7.83
N THR A 712 -37.74 31.56 7.00
CA THR A 712 -39.15 31.94 6.85
C THR A 712 -39.61 31.89 5.39
N ALA A 713 -40.92 31.79 5.16
CA ALA A 713 -41.49 31.80 3.82
C ALA A 713 -41.16 33.09 3.05
N ALA A 714 -41.22 34.25 3.72
CA ALA A 714 -40.87 35.55 3.12
C ALA A 714 -39.37 35.63 2.76
N GLU A 715 -38.49 35.13 3.62
CA GLU A 715 -37.05 35.02 3.30
C GLU A 715 -36.81 34.07 2.13
N ALA A 716 -37.60 33.01 1.98
CA ALA A 716 -37.49 32.07 0.87
C ALA A 716 -37.94 32.72 -0.45
N ALA A 717 -39.06 33.45 -0.47
CA ALA A 717 -39.50 34.21 -1.65
C ALA A 717 -38.46 35.23 -2.11
N ALA A 718 -37.96 36.06 -1.18
CA ALA A 718 -36.92 37.04 -1.48
C ALA A 718 -35.63 36.38 -1.99
N ALA A 719 -35.26 35.22 -1.43
CA ALA A 719 -34.15 34.42 -1.93
C ALA A 719 -34.40 33.91 -3.37
N GLY A 720 -35.63 33.51 -3.70
CA GLY A 720 -36.02 33.09 -5.06
C GLY A 720 -35.76 34.17 -6.10
N SER A 721 -36.20 35.40 -5.82
CA SER A 721 -35.94 36.55 -6.71
C SER A 721 -34.47 36.93 -6.79
N ARG A 722 -33.70 36.77 -5.70
CA ARG A 722 -32.26 37.05 -5.71
C ARG A 722 -31.46 36.05 -6.56
N VAL A 723 -31.84 34.77 -6.52
CA VAL A 723 -31.17 33.69 -7.29
C VAL A 723 -31.59 33.71 -8.76
N GLY A 724 -32.83 34.10 -9.03
CA GLY A 724 -33.44 34.06 -10.36
C GLY A 724 -34.13 32.72 -10.65
N PHE A 725 -35.32 32.82 -11.23
CA PHE A 725 -36.18 31.67 -11.54
C PHE A 725 -35.75 30.93 -12.82
N PRO A 726 -35.98 29.61 -12.95
CA PRO A 726 -36.63 28.74 -11.96
C PRO A 726 -35.70 28.31 -10.81
N VAL A 727 -36.28 28.13 -9.62
CA VAL A 727 -35.58 27.69 -8.40
C VAL A 727 -36.14 26.38 -7.85
N ALA A 728 -35.30 25.69 -7.09
CA ALA A 728 -35.67 24.54 -6.28
C ALA A 728 -35.67 24.94 -4.80
N VAL A 729 -36.68 24.50 -4.05
CA VAL A 729 -36.77 24.66 -2.60
C VAL A 729 -36.58 23.29 -1.96
N LYS A 730 -35.56 23.16 -1.11
CA LYS A 730 -35.22 21.91 -0.44
C LYS A 730 -35.21 22.11 1.07
N LEU A 731 -35.69 21.12 1.82
CA LEU A 731 -35.66 21.10 3.28
C LEU A 731 -34.22 21.22 3.81
N ALA A 732 -34.00 22.10 4.78
CA ALA A 732 -32.80 22.16 5.59
C ALA A 732 -33.07 21.51 6.95
N SER A 733 -32.45 20.35 7.18
CA SER A 733 -32.60 19.57 8.40
C SER A 733 -31.31 18.79 8.68
N PRO A 734 -30.82 18.75 9.94
CA PRO A 734 -29.65 17.97 10.32
C PRO A 734 -29.94 16.47 10.46
N SER A 735 -31.20 16.09 10.68
CA SER A 735 -31.64 14.71 10.96
C SER A 735 -32.35 14.02 9.78
N ILE A 736 -32.97 14.80 8.88
CA ILE A 736 -33.65 14.25 7.69
C ILE A 736 -32.69 14.16 6.51
N THR A 737 -32.25 12.95 6.19
CA THR A 737 -31.27 12.69 5.13
C THR A 737 -31.91 12.54 3.74
N HIS A 738 -32.97 11.73 3.61
CA HIS A 738 -33.70 11.53 2.35
C HIS A 738 -34.85 12.54 2.22
N LYS A 739 -34.52 13.75 1.78
CA LYS A 739 -35.46 14.89 1.71
C LYS A 739 -36.65 14.63 0.77
N THR A 740 -36.44 13.89 -0.31
CA THR A 740 -37.49 13.56 -1.28
C THR A 740 -38.58 12.70 -0.66
N ASP A 741 -38.22 11.76 0.22
CA ASP A 741 -39.15 10.78 0.81
C ASP A 741 -40.16 11.44 1.75
N VAL A 742 -39.77 12.53 2.40
CA VAL A 742 -40.66 13.36 3.23
C VAL A 742 -41.34 14.48 2.45
N GLY A 743 -41.22 14.50 1.12
CA GLY A 743 -41.74 15.57 0.27
C GLY A 743 -41.05 16.93 0.47
N GLY A 744 -39.85 16.94 1.04
CA GLY A 744 -39.02 18.10 1.35
C GLY A 744 -38.27 18.69 0.16
N VAL A 745 -38.63 18.34 -1.08
CA VAL A 745 -38.02 18.87 -2.31
C VAL A 745 -39.13 19.34 -3.25
N LYS A 746 -39.10 20.62 -3.62
CA LYS A 746 -40.03 21.25 -4.58
C LYS A 746 -39.20 21.84 -5.71
N LEU A 747 -39.47 21.41 -6.94
CA LEU A 747 -38.69 21.78 -8.12
C LEU A 747 -39.50 22.67 -9.06
N ASN A 748 -38.80 23.37 -9.96
CA ASN A 748 -39.35 24.16 -11.06
C ASN A 748 -40.29 25.29 -10.61
N LEU A 749 -39.93 25.98 -9.53
CA LEU A 749 -40.69 27.12 -9.03
C LEU A 749 -40.29 28.38 -9.80
N THR A 750 -41.27 29.11 -10.32
CA THR A 750 -41.10 30.18 -11.31
C THR A 750 -41.47 31.57 -10.78
N SER A 751 -41.97 31.67 -9.54
CA SER A 751 -42.34 32.94 -8.91
C SER A 751 -42.14 32.92 -7.39
N GLU A 752 -42.09 34.10 -6.77
CA GLU A 752 -42.01 34.26 -5.31
C GLU A 752 -43.17 33.55 -4.59
N SER A 753 -44.39 33.67 -5.13
CA SER A 753 -45.59 33.04 -4.56
C SER A 753 -45.55 31.51 -4.61
N GLU A 754 -44.88 30.92 -5.60
CA GLU A 754 -44.64 29.48 -5.66
C GLU A 754 -43.62 29.02 -4.62
N VAL A 755 -42.59 29.84 -4.36
CA VAL A 755 -41.57 29.57 -3.33
C VAL A 755 -42.16 29.65 -1.92
N GLU A 756 -42.99 30.66 -1.63
CA GLU A 756 -43.70 30.76 -0.35
C GLU A 756 -44.63 29.57 -0.11
N ARG A 757 -45.40 29.17 -1.13
CA ARG A 757 -46.24 27.97 -1.06
C ARG A 757 -45.41 26.72 -0.82
N ALA A 758 -44.28 26.56 -1.52
CA ALA A 758 -43.39 25.43 -1.33
C ALA A 758 -42.83 25.35 0.10
N PHE A 759 -42.46 26.47 0.71
CA PHE A 759 -42.02 26.52 2.12
C PHE A 759 -43.11 26.00 3.06
N ASN A 760 -44.33 26.54 2.92
CA ASN A 760 -45.46 26.18 3.78
C ASN A 760 -45.90 24.73 3.58
N ASP A 761 -45.89 24.24 2.34
CA ASP A 761 -46.16 22.83 2.00
C ASP A 761 -45.19 21.88 2.70
N ILE A 762 -43.88 22.19 2.66
CA ILE A 762 -42.86 21.33 3.30
C ILE A 762 -43.09 21.31 4.81
N LYS A 763 -43.35 22.48 5.42
CA LYS A 763 -43.65 22.58 6.85
C LYS A 763 -44.90 21.77 7.23
N ALA A 764 -45.98 21.89 6.45
CA ALA A 764 -47.21 21.15 6.67
C ALA A 764 -47.01 19.63 6.57
N LYS A 765 -46.27 19.15 5.56
CA LYS A 765 -45.93 17.72 5.42
C LYS A 765 -45.12 17.18 6.58
N LEU A 766 -44.19 17.96 7.13
CA LEU A 766 -43.43 17.56 8.31
C LEU A 766 -44.30 17.51 9.56
N ALA A 767 -45.26 18.43 9.69
CA ALA A 767 -46.25 18.41 10.77
C ALA A 767 -47.14 17.15 10.70
N GLU A 768 -47.58 16.74 9.50
CA GLU A 768 -48.39 15.51 9.30
C GLU A 768 -47.69 14.24 9.80
N ILE A 769 -46.35 14.22 9.78
CA ILE A 769 -45.54 13.09 10.25
C ILE A 769 -44.89 13.34 11.63
N ASN A 770 -45.30 14.41 12.34
CA ASN A 770 -44.78 14.83 13.65
C ASN A 770 -43.25 15.06 13.70
N ARG A 771 -42.68 15.65 12.64
CA ARG A 771 -41.23 15.97 12.52
C ARG A 771 -40.97 17.44 12.21
N GLU A 772 -41.88 18.33 12.55
CA GLU A 772 -41.76 19.77 12.26
C GLU A 772 -40.59 20.44 13.00
N ASP A 773 -40.26 19.99 14.21
CA ASP A 773 -39.14 20.49 15.02
C ASP A 773 -37.76 20.19 14.40
N GLU A 774 -37.71 19.28 13.42
CA GLU A 774 -36.48 18.92 12.69
C GLU A 774 -36.18 19.86 11.51
N MET A 775 -37.07 20.81 11.20
CA MET A 775 -36.92 21.79 10.13
C MET A 775 -36.19 23.04 10.64
N GLU A 776 -34.94 23.25 10.21
CA GLU A 776 -34.21 24.50 10.47
C GLU A 776 -34.59 25.62 9.48
N GLY A 777 -35.25 25.26 8.38
CA GLY A 777 -35.68 26.15 7.30
C GLY A 777 -35.68 25.44 5.96
N VAL A 778 -35.50 26.20 4.87
CA VAL A 778 -35.29 25.67 3.52
C VAL A 778 -34.07 26.28 2.87
N THR A 779 -33.50 25.58 1.90
CA THR A 779 -32.55 26.14 0.95
C THR A 779 -33.26 26.44 -0.37
N VAL A 780 -33.17 27.68 -0.83
CA VAL A 780 -33.60 28.12 -2.16
C VAL A 780 -32.39 28.09 -3.08
N GLN A 781 -32.47 27.30 -4.14
CA GLN A 781 -31.32 26.99 -5.00
C GLN A 781 -31.66 27.16 -6.48
N ARG A 782 -30.71 27.68 -7.27
CA ARG A 782 -30.85 27.81 -8.73
C ARG A 782 -31.07 26.45 -9.37
N MET A 783 -32.07 26.31 -10.24
CA MET A 783 -32.19 25.09 -11.04
C MET A 783 -31.18 25.07 -12.18
N VAL A 784 -30.31 24.07 -12.16
CA VAL A 784 -29.42 23.76 -13.29
C VAL A 784 -30.16 22.80 -14.23
N THR A 785 -30.43 23.24 -15.45
CA THR A 785 -31.09 22.44 -16.51
C THR A 785 -30.07 21.87 -17.50
N GLY A 786 -30.43 20.76 -18.15
CA GLY A 786 -29.53 20.06 -19.07
C GLY A 786 -28.32 19.39 -18.39
N GLY A 787 -27.36 18.96 -19.21
CA GLY A 787 -26.14 18.26 -18.79
C GLY A 787 -26.35 16.79 -18.43
N THR A 788 -25.27 16.02 -18.44
CA THR A 788 -25.23 14.63 -18.00
C THR A 788 -25.01 14.58 -16.49
N GLU A 789 -25.78 13.77 -15.76
CA GLU A 789 -25.64 13.64 -14.30
C GLU A 789 -24.51 12.68 -13.94
N ALA A 790 -23.59 13.14 -13.10
CA ALA A 790 -22.48 12.39 -12.55
C ALA A 790 -22.52 12.42 -11.02
N ILE A 791 -21.86 11.44 -10.39
CA ILE A 791 -21.58 11.45 -8.96
C ILE A 791 -20.07 11.56 -8.75
N VAL A 792 -19.66 12.43 -7.83
CA VAL A 792 -18.27 12.58 -7.39
C VAL A 792 -18.26 12.51 -5.88
N GLY A 793 -17.42 11.65 -5.30
CA GLY A 793 -17.41 11.48 -3.85
C GLY A 793 -16.06 11.05 -3.30
N MET A 794 -15.97 11.09 -1.98
CA MET A 794 -14.89 10.50 -1.21
C MET A 794 -15.44 9.80 0.03
N THR A 795 -14.87 8.65 0.36
CA THR A 795 -15.05 8.01 1.67
C THR A 795 -13.69 7.62 2.24
N GLU A 796 -13.52 7.75 3.56
CA GLU A 796 -12.32 7.28 4.25
C GLU A 796 -12.43 5.78 4.54
N ASP A 797 -11.60 4.97 3.88
CA ASP A 797 -11.43 3.57 4.23
C ASP A 797 -10.49 3.44 5.45
N PRO A 798 -10.83 2.64 6.48
CA PRO A 798 -10.02 2.48 7.69
C PRO A 798 -8.58 1.99 7.44
N SER A 799 -8.36 1.24 6.36
CA SER A 799 -7.07 0.62 6.02
C SER A 799 -6.32 1.43 4.95
N PHE A 800 -7.02 1.90 3.92
CA PHE A 800 -6.41 2.57 2.77
C PHE A 800 -6.41 4.09 2.86
N GLY A 801 -7.33 4.67 3.63
CA GLY A 801 -7.57 6.11 3.65
C GLY A 801 -8.57 6.60 2.62
N PRO A 802 -8.45 7.86 2.17
CA PRO A 802 -9.43 8.46 1.29
C PRO A 802 -9.49 7.77 -0.08
N LEU A 803 -10.69 7.30 -0.44
CA LEU A 803 -11.03 6.73 -1.73
C LEU A 803 -11.88 7.74 -2.50
N ILE A 804 -11.39 8.20 -3.64
CA ILE A 804 -12.11 9.14 -4.51
C ILE A 804 -12.86 8.34 -5.57
N MET A 805 -14.13 8.69 -5.76
CA MET A 805 -15.06 8.02 -6.65
C MET A 805 -15.58 8.97 -7.73
N PHE A 806 -15.76 8.42 -8.93
CA PHE A 806 -16.52 9.03 -10.03
C PHE A 806 -17.48 8.00 -10.62
N GLY A 807 -18.70 8.41 -10.97
CA GLY A 807 -19.67 7.51 -11.58
C GLY A 807 -20.84 8.22 -12.25
N LEU A 808 -21.78 7.43 -12.77
CA LEU A 808 -23.06 7.93 -13.23
C LEU A 808 -23.91 8.39 -12.04
N GLY A 809 -24.38 9.64 -12.08
CA GLY A 809 -25.13 10.27 -10.98
C GLY A 809 -26.64 10.24 -11.17
N GLY A 810 -27.34 10.87 -10.23
CA GLY A 810 -28.79 10.99 -10.25
C GLY A 810 -29.51 9.77 -9.67
N ILE A 811 -30.81 9.67 -9.94
CA ILE A 811 -31.69 8.66 -9.34
C ILE A 811 -31.35 7.20 -9.70
N TYR A 812 -30.58 6.99 -10.78
CA TYR A 812 -30.19 5.66 -11.25
C TYR A 812 -28.82 5.21 -10.73
N ALA A 813 -28.10 6.05 -9.97
CA ALA A 813 -26.76 5.74 -9.46
C ALA A 813 -26.74 4.45 -8.62
N GLU A 814 -27.71 4.29 -7.70
CA GLU A 814 -27.81 3.12 -6.81
C GLU A 814 -28.15 1.82 -7.57
N LEU A 815 -28.91 1.93 -8.66
CA LEU A 815 -29.36 0.79 -9.46
C LEU A 815 -28.26 0.29 -10.41
N MET A 816 -27.53 1.21 -11.04
CA MET A 816 -26.55 0.88 -12.10
C MET A 816 -25.17 0.51 -11.56
N LYS A 817 -24.78 1.05 -10.39
CA LYS A 817 -23.48 0.82 -9.72
C LYS A 817 -22.27 0.99 -10.67
N ASP A 818 -22.39 1.89 -11.65
CA ASP A 818 -21.34 2.21 -12.62
C ASP A 818 -20.43 3.30 -12.04
N VAL A 819 -19.53 2.86 -11.17
CA VAL A 819 -18.60 3.73 -10.43
C VAL A 819 -17.17 3.24 -10.61
N ALA A 820 -16.24 4.20 -10.66
CA ALA A 820 -14.81 3.97 -10.64
C ALA A 820 -14.20 4.64 -9.41
N VAL A 821 -13.23 3.96 -8.80
CA VAL A 821 -12.60 4.42 -7.54
C VAL A 821 -11.07 4.47 -7.70
N ARG A 822 -10.43 5.43 -7.02
CA ARG A 822 -8.97 5.57 -6.91
C ARG A 822 -8.58 5.99 -5.50
N LEU A 823 -7.39 5.56 -5.08
CA LEU A 823 -6.74 6.02 -3.87
C LEU A 823 -6.26 7.46 -4.05
N HIS A 824 -6.48 8.27 -3.02
CA HIS A 824 -5.84 9.58 -2.88
C HIS A 824 -4.33 9.43 -2.59
N PRO A 825 -3.46 10.34 -3.09
CA PRO A 825 -3.77 11.50 -3.96
C PRO A 825 -3.90 11.14 -5.45
N LEU A 826 -4.72 11.92 -6.16
CA LEU A 826 -4.89 11.77 -7.61
C LEU A 826 -3.81 12.52 -8.38
N THR A 827 -3.35 11.91 -9.46
CA THR A 827 -2.64 12.60 -10.55
C THR A 827 -3.63 13.06 -11.63
N ASP A 828 -3.18 13.97 -12.49
CA ASP A 828 -3.87 14.35 -13.73
C ASP A 828 -4.33 13.13 -14.56
N SER A 829 -3.48 12.11 -14.64
CA SER A 829 -3.74 10.88 -15.37
C SER A 829 -4.76 9.99 -14.66
N ASP A 830 -4.73 9.93 -13.32
CA ASP A 830 -5.74 9.20 -12.54
C ASP A 830 -7.14 9.81 -12.71
N ALA A 831 -7.25 11.14 -12.75
CA ALA A 831 -8.52 11.83 -12.94
C ALA A 831 -9.13 11.54 -14.32
N LYS A 832 -8.31 11.60 -15.38
CA LYS A 832 -8.73 11.24 -16.74
C LYS A 832 -9.15 9.76 -16.84
N GLU A 833 -8.38 8.86 -16.25
CA GLU A 833 -8.70 7.43 -16.22
C GLU A 833 -10.03 7.17 -15.50
N LEU A 834 -10.27 7.80 -14.34
CA LEU A 834 -11.54 7.69 -13.60
C LEU A 834 -12.74 7.97 -14.51
N VAL A 835 -12.72 9.11 -15.20
CA VAL A 835 -13.81 9.52 -16.11
C VAL A 835 -13.96 8.58 -17.28
N SER A 836 -12.86 8.09 -17.86
CA SER A 836 -12.91 7.18 -19.01
C SER A 836 -13.24 5.73 -18.68
N SER A 837 -13.19 5.33 -17.40
CA SER A 837 -13.28 3.92 -16.97
C SER A 837 -14.68 3.42 -16.64
N ILE A 838 -15.67 4.32 -16.57
CA ILE A 838 -17.07 3.93 -16.36
C ILE A 838 -17.64 3.27 -17.62
N LYS A 839 -18.53 2.29 -17.44
CA LYS A 839 -19.14 1.54 -18.55
C LYS A 839 -19.96 2.45 -19.45
N MET A 840 -20.65 3.42 -18.87
CA MET A 840 -21.51 4.38 -19.57
C MET A 840 -20.77 5.63 -20.07
N ARG A 841 -19.44 5.57 -20.26
CA ARG A 841 -18.64 6.71 -20.77
C ARG A 841 -19.17 7.33 -22.06
N LYS A 842 -19.81 6.52 -22.92
CA LYS A 842 -20.43 6.99 -24.18
C LYS A 842 -21.50 8.07 -23.96
N LEU A 843 -22.15 8.12 -22.79
CA LEU A 843 -23.09 9.20 -22.45
C LEU A 843 -22.40 10.54 -22.27
N PHE A 844 -21.13 10.55 -21.86
CA PHE A 844 -20.31 11.75 -21.74
C PHE A 844 -19.63 12.13 -23.07
N GLU A 845 -19.42 11.16 -23.97
CA GLU A 845 -18.89 11.39 -25.32
C GLU A 845 -19.96 11.90 -26.31
N GLY A 846 -21.24 11.86 -25.93
CA GLY A 846 -22.40 12.23 -26.75
C GLY A 846 -23.15 11.00 -27.28
N PHE A 847 -24.46 10.98 -27.11
CA PHE A 847 -25.31 9.85 -27.52
C PHE A 847 -26.67 10.33 -28.05
N ARG A 848 -27.10 9.76 -29.19
CA ARG A 848 -28.39 10.03 -29.86
C ARG A 848 -28.77 11.52 -29.93
N GLY A 849 -27.85 12.36 -30.43
CA GLY A 849 -28.08 13.79 -30.64
C GLY A 849 -27.78 14.68 -29.42
N SER A 850 -27.45 14.11 -28.26
CA SER A 850 -26.96 14.89 -27.12
C SER A 850 -25.51 15.33 -27.36
N PRO A 851 -25.15 16.60 -27.06
CA PRO A 851 -23.78 17.08 -27.22
C PRO A 851 -22.82 16.37 -26.24
N PRO A 852 -21.52 16.25 -26.59
CA PRO A 852 -20.51 15.75 -25.67
C PRO A 852 -20.39 16.62 -24.42
N ALA A 853 -20.26 15.98 -23.26
CA ALA A 853 -20.11 16.64 -21.96
C ALA A 853 -18.69 17.18 -21.76
N ASP A 854 -18.53 18.18 -20.89
CA ASP A 854 -17.24 18.76 -20.53
C ASP A 854 -16.45 17.87 -19.54
N THR A 855 -15.89 16.78 -20.04
CA THR A 855 -15.10 15.83 -19.24
C THR A 855 -13.85 16.46 -18.62
N ALA A 856 -13.23 17.44 -19.28
CA ALA A 856 -12.06 18.14 -18.75
C ALA A 856 -12.39 18.94 -17.48
N ALA A 857 -13.60 19.52 -17.40
CA ALA A 857 -14.04 20.21 -16.20
C ALA A 857 -14.29 19.24 -15.02
N ILE A 858 -14.69 17.99 -15.30
CA ILE A 858 -14.84 16.94 -14.29
C ILE A 858 -13.48 16.43 -13.81
N GLU A 859 -12.53 16.27 -14.71
CA GLU A 859 -11.13 15.97 -14.33
C GLU A 859 -10.59 17.05 -13.38
N ASP A 860 -10.82 18.34 -13.66
CA ASP A 860 -10.45 19.46 -12.76
C ASP A 860 -11.19 19.40 -11.41
N LEU A 861 -12.49 19.05 -11.39
CA LEU A 861 -13.24 18.84 -10.15
C LEU A 861 -12.63 17.74 -9.27
N LEU A 862 -12.30 16.59 -9.86
CA LEU A 862 -11.68 15.46 -9.16
C LEU A 862 -10.32 15.85 -8.56
N LEU A 863 -9.53 16.65 -9.28
CA LEU A 863 -8.24 17.14 -8.79
C LEU A 863 -8.41 18.16 -7.66
N ARG A 864 -9.39 19.06 -7.75
CA ARG A 864 -9.74 20.01 -6.66
C ARG A 864 -10.23 19.29 -5.41
N LEU A 865 -11.05 18.25 -5.59
CA LEU A 865 -11.48 17.36 -4.52
C LEU A 865 -10.26 16.70 -3.86
N SER A 866 -9.34 16.15 -4.65
CA SER A 866 -8.11 15.55 -4.12
C SER A 866 -7.28 16.54 -3.31
N ALA A 867 -7.16 17.80 -3.77
CA ALA A 867 -6.47 18.86 -3.03
C ALA A 867 -7.21 19.23 -1.73
N MET A 868 -8.54 19.26 -1.74
CA MET A 868 -9.36 19.49 -0.55
C MET A 868 -9.15 18.42 0.52
N ILE A 869 -9.09 17.16 0.11
CA ILE A 869 -8.85 16.03 1.01
C ILE A 869 -7.46 16.12 1.66
N GLU A 870 -6.42 16.48 0.90
CA GLU A 870 -5.07 16.68 1.43
C GLU A 870 -5.01 17.86 2.43
N ASP A 871 -5.65 18.97 2.09
CA ASP A 871 -5.60 20.21 2.88
C ASP A 871 -6.51 20.14 4.14
N THR A 872 -7.53 19.26 4.15
CA THR A 872 -8.48 19.06 5.26
C THR A 872 -8.68 17.57 5.59
N PRO A 873 -7.71 16.93 6.27
CA PRO A 873 -7.73 15.49 6.59
C PRO A 873 -8.82 15.06 7.58
N GLN A 874 -9.54 16.02 8.17
CA GLN A 874 -10.71 15.79 9.03
C GLN A 874 -11.95 15.35 8.24
N ILE A 875 -12.00 15.58 6.92
CA ILE A 875 -13.11 15.08 6.09
C ILE A 875 -13.08 13.56 6.11
N ALA A 876 -14.19 12.95 6.52
CA ALA A 876 -14.39 11.51 6.55
C ALA A 876 -15.20 11.02 5.35
N GLU A 877 -16.14 11.83 4.89
CA GLU A 877 -17.02 11.51 3.76
C GLU A 877 -17.39 12.78 3.01
N LEU A 878 -17.50 12.66 1.70
CA LEU A 878 -17.97 13.71 0.81
C LEU A 878 -18.78 13.08 -0.32
N ASP A 879 -19.96 13.62 -0.59
CA ASP A 879 -20.83 13.18 -1.68
C ASP A 879 -21.35 14.38 -2.48
N PHE A 880 -21.05 14.43 -3.77
CA PHE A 880 -21.59 15.37 -4.73
C PHE A 880 -22.52 14.62 -5.69
N ASN A 881 -23.82 14.67 -5.44
CA ASN A 881 -24.81 13.94 -6.22
C ASN A 881 -26.15 14.69 -6.35
N PRO A 882 -26.52 15.22 -7.54
CA PRO A 882 -25.80 15.11 -8.80
C PRO A 882 -24.78 16.25 -9.02
N VAL A 883 -23.71 15.93 -9.74
CA VAL A 883 -22.91 16.88 -10.51
C VAL A 883 -23.46 16.92 -11.93
N LYS A 884 -23.95 18.08 -12.37
CA LYS A 884 -24.40 18.26 -13.76
C LYS A 884 -23.24 18.67 -14.64
N VAL A 885 -22.88 17.81 -15.58
CA VAL A 885 -21.80 18.02 -16.55
C VAL A 885 -22.39 18.65 -17.80
N MET A 886 -22.08 19.91 -18.04
CA MET A 886 -22.63 20.69 -19.14
C MET A 886 -21.95 20.32 -20.46
N PRO A 887 -22.47 20.76 -21.62
CA PRO A 887 -21.80 20.59 -22.89
C PRO A 887 -20.35 21.11 -22.86
N ARG A 888 -19.50 20.51 -23.69
CA ARG A 888 -18.07 20.82 -23.74
C ARG A 888 -17.78 22.33 -23.81
N GLY A 889 -17.01 22.83 -22.85
CA GLY A 889 -16.65 24.25 -22.73
C GLY A 889 -17.49 25.02 -21.70
N GLU A 890 -18.63 24.49 -21.27
CA GLU A 890 -19.53 25.13 -20.29
C GLU A 890 -19.23 24.70 -18.84
N GLY A 891 -18.46 23.63 -18.65
CA GLY A 891 -18.02 23.13 -17.34
C GLY A 891 -19.04 22.24 -16.62
N TYR A 892 -19.14 22.39 -15.30
CA TYR A 892 -20.05 21.61 -14.45
C TYR A 892 -20.70 22.48 -13.38
N TRP A 893 -21.74 21.93 -12.76
CA TRP A 893 -22.36 22.46 -11.54
C TRP A 893 -22.65 21.33 -10.55
N VAL A 894 -22.10 21.45 -9.34
CA VAL A 894 -22.50 20.60 -8.20
C VAL A 894 -23.86 21.10 -7.71
N VAL A 895 -24.89 20.24 -7.76
CA VAL A 895 -26.28 20.60 -7.42
C VAL A 895 -26.62 20.22 -5.98
N ASP A 896 -26.06 19.12 -5.49
CA ASP A 896 -26.16 18.74 -4.09
C ASP A 896 -24.80 18.29 -3.58
N ALA A 897 -24.54 18.57 -2.31
CA ALA A 897 -23.27 18.28 -1.68
C ALA A 897 -23.49 17.96 -0.20
N ARG A 898 -22.83 16.90 0.27
CA ARG A 898 -22.79 16.52 1.68
C ARG A 898 -21.34 16.29 2.08
N ILE A 899 -20.94 16.79 3.24
CA ILE A 899 -19.58 16.64 3.75
C ILE A 899 -19.66 16.32 5.24
N MET A 900 -19.03 15.22 5.63
CA MET A 900 -18.93 14.75 7.00
C MET A 900 -17.47 14.86 7.48
N VAL A 901 -17.29 15.30 8.72
CA VAL A 901 -15.99 15.39 9.39
C VAL A 901 -15.93 14.47 10.62
N LYS A 902 -14.76 13.88 10.88
CA LYS A 902 -14.51 12.92 11.98
C LYS A 902 -14.07 13.56 13.28
#